data_AF-A0A5M6DJ85-F1
#
_entry.id   AF-A0A5M6DJ85-F1
#
_cell.length_a   1.000
_cell.length_b   1.000
_cell.length_c   1.000
_cell.angle_alpha   90.00
_cell.angle_beta   90.00
_cell.angle_gamma   90.00
#
_symmetry.space_group_name_H-M   'P 1'
#
loop_
_entity.id
_entity.type
_entity.pdbx_description
1 polymer ?
#
loop_
_entity_poly.entity_id
_entity_poly.type
_entity_poly.pdbx_seq_one_letter_code
_entity_poly.pdbx_strand_id
1 'polypeptide(L)'
;MLAYPSMAEEVVDREKSDGVPRGELTSNQFSSSQVFPGTTRRYSVYVPAQYSADQPANLMVFMDGSNYAKSDGAFRVPEVLDELIDQQQIPTTIAVFVDPGVIASTKPGASDRSNRSFEYDSLGDRYARFLIDEFLPVALDGLNVSSDPADRAVCGISSGGICAFTVAWERPDQFGKVLSHIGSYTNIRGGWAYPGLVRQTKDRPKPIKVYLQDGKDDLNNLHGNWPLGNQDLAAALQFAGYTYKLVITDGGHSGKWAAEVFPDALRWLWSPDAESTHLPSQETKPAWEPHPDAIAKDDVPQGTVERMPPWESKIFPGTIRDWSIYVPAQYTDSEPAALMVFQDGERMRDVKGRWRIPIVFDNLIARGEMPPTIAVFINPGHEKSKPRRGNKSSNRGYEYDSLGDRYVRFLLEEILPEVEKRYRLSSDPEMRAIGGSSSGAICAFTAAWERPDVFRKVYSSVGSFTNLRGGNVYPALVRKTEPKPIRVYMADTSGDVDNAFGSWPWANQRMASALQYMGYDVRFDWAEGYAHNADFGSSRFPDAMKWLWRNEAHTPQYNTQDDLRGDLTLLNLLIPGESWNVVAEDLGFADALCSDRVGNLYFCDMRAPAIYRVDAADGSRRLIAKESVSGLEFAPDESVLYGCQGAQNRVVSIHPRTGEVKTVAEGVKPNDLAVTREGQILITETGARQVTRIDPATGDVTVVDTGITKPNGIALSNDGGTLAVSDYGGEFSWMFRVQPDGSLDAKMPVMTMRRAIDPKGDFQFNRPPPYVSAARGDGMAVDKRGRYYITSEVGVQIFDPTGRPCGVLPKPNPDQPLTTCILAGPGHRTLFIAHGSKIYGRKLTVE
;
A
#
# COMPACT_ATOMS: atom_id res chain seq x y z
N MET A 1 16.81 -24.02 -2.62
CA MET A 1 17.07 -23.99 -4.07
C MET A 1 16.20 -25.05 -4.74
N LEU A 2 15.15 -24.64 -5.44
CA LEU A 2 14.41 -25.53 -6.34
C LEU A 2 15.28 -25.72 -7.59
N ALA A 3 15.48 -26.97 -8.02
CA ALA A 3 16.14 -27.24 -9.30
C ALA A 3 15.19 -26.79 -10.42
N TYR A 4 15.58 -25.76 -11.16
CA TYR A 4 14.81 -25.24 -12.28
C TYR A 4 15.06 -26.14 -13.50
N PRO A 5 14.03 -26.61 -14.20
CA PRO A 5 14.23 -27.33 -15.45
C PRO A 5 14.84 -26.37 -16.49
N SER A 6 15.95 -26.76 -17.11
CA SER A 6 16.46 -26.08 -18.30
C SER A 6 15.53 -26.40 -19.47
N MET A 7 14.72 -25.44 -19.91
CA MET A 7 13.87 -25.60 -21.10
C MET A 7 14.56 -24.89 -22.28
N ALA A 8 15.41 -25.66 -22.97
CA ALA A 8 15.99 -25.30 -24.26
C ALA A 8 15.72 -26.46 -25.24
N GLU A 9 14.45 -26.69 -25.55
CA GLU A 9 14.04 -27.29 -26.82
C GLU A 9 13.19 -26.24 -27.54
N GLU A 10 13.46 -26.02 -28.83
CA GLU A 10 12.71 -25.08 -29.67
C GLU A 10 11.22 -25.45 -29.64
N VAL A 11 10.39 -24.57 -29.09
CA VAL A 11 8.94 -24.80 -28.99
C VAL A 11 8.31 -24.61 -30.37
N VAL A 12 8.21 -25.72 -31.12
CA VAL A 12 7.69 -25.80 -32.50
C VAL A 12 6.26 -25.22 -32.62
N ASP A 13 5.45 -25.30 -31.55
CA ASP A 13 4.03 -24.87 -31.55
C ASP A 13 3.81 -23.35 -31.57
N ARG A 14 4.89 -22.56 -31.64
CA ARG A 14 4.83 -21.09 -31.77
C ARG A 14 5.16 -20.60 -33.18
N GLU A 15 5.59 -21.51 -34.05
CA GLU A 15 5.84 -21.24 -35.45
C GLU A 15 4.61 -21.58 -36.29
N LYS A 16 4.50 -20.97 -37.47
CA LYS A 16 3.41 -21.27 -38.40
C LYS A 16 3.76 -22.54 -39.15
N SER A 17 3.09 -23.64 -38.86
CA SER A 17 3.21 -24.87 -39.63
C SER A 17 2.44 -24.76 -40.95
N ASP A 18 3.03 -25.26 -42.03
CA ASP A 18 2.36 -25.38 -43.33
C ASP A 18 1.22 -26.41 -43.24
N GLY A 19 0.04 -26.06 -43.75
CA GLY A 19 -1.12 -26.96 -43.82
C GLY A 19 -2.08 -26.90 -42.62
N VAL A 20 -1.76 -26.17 -41.55
CA VAL A 20 -2.65 -25.99 -40.40
C VAL A 20 -3.79 -25.01 -40.75
N PRO A 21 -5.07 -25.40 -40.57
CA PRO A 21 -6.23 -24.52 -40.77
C PRO A 21 -6.15 -23.28 -39.88
N ARG A 22 -6.46 -22.10 -40.43
CA ARG A 22 -6.30 -20.82 -39.75
C ARG A 22 -7.64 -20.20 -39.39
N GLY A 23 -7.81 -19.85 -38.12
CA GLY A 23 -8.96 -19.10 -37.65
C GLY A 23 -9.02 -17.66 -38.16
N GLU A 24 -10.16 -17.02 -37.96
CA GLU A 24 -10.44 -15.63 -38.35
C GLU A 24 -10.39 -14.70 -37.14
N LEU A 25 -9.69 -13.57 -37.26
CA LEU A 25 -9.63 -12.53 -36.22
C LEU A 25 -10.36 -11.26 -36.68
N THR A 26 -11.48 -10.93 -36.02
CA THR A 26 -12.25 -9.72 -36.28
C THR A 26 -12.01 -8.67 -35.18
N SER A 27 -11.78 -7.41 -35.52
CA SER A 27 -11.50 -6.33 -34.56
C SER A 27 -12.59 -5.26 -34.55
N ASN A 28 -12.97 -4.79 -33.36
CA ASN A 28 -14.06 -3.86 -33.11
C ASN A 28 -13.74 -2.91 -31.92
N GLN A 29 -14.66 -2.00 -31.61
CA GLN A 29 -14.57 -1.08 -30.48
C GLN A 29 -15.86 -1.13 -29.64
N PHE A 30 -15.72 -1.01 -28.31
CA PHE A 30 -16.82 -0.92 -27.36
C PHE A 30 -16.74 0.40 -26.57
N SER A 31 -17.85 1.13 -26.47
CA SER A 31 -17.91 2.48 -25.87
C SER A 31 -19.12 2.75 -24.97
N SER A 32 -19.98 1.76 -24.75
CA SER A 32 -21.29 1.94 -24.10
C SER A 32 -21.34 1.41 -22.66
N SER A 33 -20.21 1.43 -21.95
CA SER A 33 -20.13 0.87 -20.59
C SER A 33 -20.88 1.72 -19.56
N GLN A 34 -21.74 1.10 -18.76
CA GLN A 34 -22.36 1.72 -17.58
C GLN A 34 -21.52 1.46 -16.33
N VAL A 35 -20.86 0.30 -16.24
CA VAL A 35 -19.94 -0.03 -15.15
C VAL A 35 -18.71 0.89 -15.13
N PHE A 36 -18.18 1.24 -16.31
CA PHE A 36 -17.06 2.16 -16.48
C PHE A 36 -17.44 3.34 -17.40
N PRO A 37 -18.24 4.31 -16.90
CA PRO A 37 -18.80 5.37 -17.72
C PRO A 37 -17.73 6.22 -18.43
N GLY A 38 -17.99 6.55 -19.69
CA GLY A 38 -17.11 7.38 -20.52
C GLY A 38 -15.87 6.68 -21.09
N THR A 39 -15.69 5.39 -20.79
CA THR A 39 -14.59 4.59 -21.36
C THR A 39 -14.88 4.10 -22.77
N THR A 40 -13.82 4.04 -23.58
CA THR A 40 -13.79 3.33 -24.86
C THR A 40 -12.67 2.30 -24.84
N ARG A 41 -12.85 1.17 -25.53
CA ARG A 41 -11.84 0.11 -25.61
C ARG A 41 -11.93 -0.65 -26.92
N ARG A 42 -10.78 -1.09 -27.42
CA ARG A 42 -10.71 -1.98 -28.58
C ARG A 42 -10.81 -3.42 -28.14
N TYR A 43 -11.35 -4.25 -29.01
CA TYR A 43 -11.33 -5.69 -28.80
C TYR A 43 -11.25 -6.43 -30.13
N SER A 44 -10.83 -7.69 -30.06
CA SER A 44 -10.84 -8.60 -31.19
C SER A 44 -11.39 -9.96 -30.78
N VAL A 45 -12.00 -10.67 -31.72
CA VAL A 45 -12.56 -12.01 -31.53
C VAL A 45 -11.92 -12.94 -32.54
N TYR A 46 -11.31 -14.00 -32.05
CA TYR A 46 -10.72 -15.07 -32.85
C TYR A 46 -11.65 -16.28 -32.85
N VAL A 47 -12.01 -16.73 -34.05
CA VAL A 47 -12.83 -17.92 -34.28
C VAL A 47 -11.98 -18.98 -35.00
N PRO A 48 -11.70 -20.14 -34.41
CA PRO A 48 -10.85 -21.16 -35.03
C PRO A 48 -11.53 -21.77 -36.26
N ALA A 49 -10.74 -22.23 -37.24
CA ALA A 49 -11.27 -22.83 -38.47
C ALA A 49 -12.13 -24.08 -38.23
N GLN A 50 -11.91 -24.77 -37.12
CA GLN A 50 -12.61 -25.97 -36.67
C GLN A 50 -13.94 -25.64 -35.95
N TYR A 51 -14.30 -24.37 -35.80
CA TYR A 51 -15.58 -23.96 -35.19
C TYR A 51 -16.78 -24.43 -36.01
N SER A 52 -17.82 -24.89 -35.32
CA SER A 52 -19.13 -25.20 -35.88
C SER A 52 -20.22 -24.63 -34.98
N ALA A 53 -21.22 -23.99 -35.56
CA ALA A 53 -22.35 -23.43 -34.81
C ALA A 53 -23.20 -24.50 -34.11
N ASP A 54 -23.08 -25.78 -34.51
CA ASP A 54 -23.83 -26.89 -33.92
C ASP A 54 -23.21 -27.42 -32.61
N GLN A 55 -21.95 -27.07 -32.30
CA GLN A 55 -21.21 -27.53 -31.14
C GLN A 55 -20.71 -26.30 -30.35
N PRO A 56 -21.01 -26.18 -29.04
CA PRO A 56 -20.52 -25.05 -28.27
C PRO A 56 -18.99 -25.09 -28.17
N ALA A 57 -18.33 -24.01 -28.57
CA ALA A 57 -16.87 -23.88 -28.43
C ALA A 57 -16.49 -23.40 -27.02
N ASN A 58 -15.28 -23.74 -26.59
CA ASN A 58 -14.71 -23.21 -25.35
C ASN A 58 -14.41 -21.71 -25.50
N LEU A 59 -14.34 -20.99 -24.39
CA LEU A 59 -14.04 -19.55 -24.37
C LEU A 59 -12.75 -19.28 -23.61
N MET A 60 -11.91 -18.41 -24.17
CA MET A 60 -10.81 -17.80 -23.43
C MET A 60 -10.78 -16.28 -23.61
N VAL A 61 -10.88 -15.53 -22.52
CA VAL A 61 -10.86 -14.06 -22.54
C VAL A 61 -9.50 -13.54 -22.09
N PHE A 62 -8.86 -12.71 -22.91
CA PHE A 62 -7.53 -12.16 -22.69
C PHE A 62 -7.61 -10.66 -22.37
N MET A 63 -7.15 -10.29 -21.18
CA MET A 63 -6.92 -8.89 -20.80
C MET A 63 -5.65 -8.37 -21.47
N ASP A 64 -5.60 -7.06 -21.73
CA ASP A 64 -4.58 -6.47 -22.61
C ASP A 64 -4.54 -7.16 -23.99
N GLY A 65 -5.73 -7.44 -24.52
CA GLY A 65 -5.96 -8.34 -25.63
C GLY A 65 -5.09 -8.07 -26.87
N SER A 66 -4.85 -6.80 -27.20
CA SER A 66 -3.98 -6.44 -28.33
C SER A 66 -2.56 -7.00 -28.22
N ASN A 67 -2.04 -7.24 -27.02
CA ASN A 67 -0.71 -7.82 -26.83
C ASN A 67 -0.68 -9.32 -27.09
N TYR A 68 -1.80 -10.00 -26.87
CA TYR A 68 -1.95 -11.43 -27.09
C TYR A 68 -2.30 -11.76 -28.56
N ALA A 69 -3.13 -10.92 -29.20
CA ALA A 69 -3.64 -11.15 -30.55
C ALA A 69 -2.63 -10.92 -31.69
N LYS A 70 -1.49 -10.25 -31.42
CA LYS A 70 -0.49 -9.92 -32.44
C LYS A 70 0.23 -11.17 -32.94
N SER A 71 0.16 -11.39 -34.25
CA SER A 71 0.83 -12.48 -34.97
C SER A 71 2.36 -12.34 -35.03
N ASP A 72 2.88 -11.13 -34.79
CA ASP A 72 4.30 -10.82 -34.63
C ASP A 72 4.69 -10.49 -33.18
N GLY A 73 3.74 -10.66 -32.25
CA GLY A 73 3.94 -10.42 -30.82
C GLY A 73 4.66 -11.57 -30.12
N ALA A 74 4.90 -11.41 -28.81
CA ALA A 74 5.51 -12.49 -28.02
C ALA A 74 4.58 -13.72 -27.93
N PHE A 75 3.30 -13.51 -27.63
CA PHE A 75 2.36 -14.61 -27.37
C PHE A 75 1.83 -15.30 -28.62
N ARG A 76 1.53 -14.56 -29.69
CA ARG A 76 1.00 -15.09 -30.97
C ARG A 76 -0.18 -16.04 -30.74
N VAL A 77 -1.14 -15.61 -29.91
CA VAL A 77 -2.20 -16.50 -29.43
C VAL A 77 -3.00 -17.15 -30.57
N PRO A 78 -3.43 -16.42 -31.63
CA PRO A 78 -4.14 -17.05 -32.74
C PRO A 78 -3.35 -18.22 -33.35
N GLU A 79 -2.05 -18.03 -33.60
CA GLU A 79 -1.19 -19.09 -34.13
C GLU A 79 -1.06 -20.27 -33.19
N VAL A 80 -0.81 -20.05 -31.90
CA VAL A 80 -0.70 -21.13 -30.91
C VAL A 80 -2.03 -21.89 -30.80
N LEU A 81 -3.17 -21.20 -30.85
CA LEU A 81 -4.48 -21.84 -30.83
C LEU A 81 -4.74 -22.67 -32.09
N ASP A 82 -4.43 -22.17 -33.28
CA ASP A 82 -4.52 -22.93 -34.53
C ASP A 82 -3.78 -24.28 -34.41
N GLU A 83 -2.51 -24.24 -34.00
CA GLU A 83 -1.66 -25.43 -33.91
C GLU A 83 -2.18 -26.42 -32.86
N LEU A 84 -2.50 -25.95 -31.64
CA LEU A 84 -2.94 -26.84 -30.57
C LEU A 84 -4.35 -27.43 -30.81
N ILE A 85 -5.25 -26.69 -31.48
CA ILE A 85 -6.59 -27.18 -31.83
C ILE A 85 -6.49 -28.22 -32.95
N ASP A 86 -5.69 -27.95 -33.99
CA ASP A 86 -5.49 -28.90 -35.09
C ASP A 86 -4.86 -30.21 -34.61
N GLN A 87 -3.88 -30.12 -33.70
CA GLN A 87 -3.27 -31.26 -33.04
C GLN A 87 -4.17 -31.94 -31.98
N GLN A 88 -5.38 -31.43 -31.74
CA GLN A 88 -6.33 -31.91 -30.72
C GLN A 88 -5.78 -31.94 -29.29
N GLN A 89 -4.80 -31.08 -28.99
CA GLN A 89 -4.19 -30.97 -27.66
C GLN A 89 -4.97 -30.03 -26.75
N ILE A 90 -5.80 -29.16 -27.33
CA ILE A 90 -6.81 -28.37 -26.63
C ILE A 90 -8.14 -28.45 -27.39
N PRO A 91 -9.28 -28.26 -26.72
CA PRO A 91 -10.58 -28.21 -27.40
C PRO A 91 -10.70 -26.99 -28.33
N THR A 92 -11.63 -27.05 -29.29
CA THR A 92 -11.99 -25.90 -30.14
C THR A 92 -12.36 -24.71 -29.26
N THR A 93 -11.52 -23.67 -29.29
CA THR A 93 -11.61 -22.53 -28.36
C THR A 93 -11.70 -21.22 -29.14
N ILE A 94 -12.76 -20.43 -28.87
CA ILE A 94 -12.88 -19.04 -29.29
C ILE A 94 -12.13 -18.15 -28.30
N ALA A 95 -11.35 -17.21 -28.81
CA ALA A 95 -10.61 -16.25 -27.98
C ALA A 95 -11.13 -14.82 -28.14
N VAL A 96 -11.38 -14.15 -27.02
CA VAL A 96 -11.77 -12.74 -26.98
C VAL A 96 -10.63 -11.93 -26.38
N PHE A 97 -10.13 -10.96 -27.13
CA PHE A 97 -9.01 -10.09 -26.77
C PHE A 97 -9.56 -8.70 -26.44
N VAL A 98 -9.49 -8.26 -25.18
CA VAL A 98 -10.04 -6.96 -24.76
C VAL A 98 -8.95 -6.04 -24.20
N ASP A 99 -8.84 -4.84 -24.75
CA ASP A 99 -7.98 -3.78 -24.20
C ASP A 99 -8.68 -3.09 -23.01
N PRO A 100 -7.93 -2.49 -22.07
CA PRO A 100 -8.52 -1.69 -21.00
C PRO A 100 -9.22 -0.43 -21.53
N GLY A 101 -10.17 0.08 -20.75
CA GLY A 101 -10.86 1.33 -21.04
C GLY A 101 -9.94 2.57 -21.02
N VAL A 102 -10.22 3.50 -21.94
CA VAL A 102 -9.62 4.83 -22.01
C VAL A 102 -10.74 5.87 -21.98
N ILE A 103 -10.60 6.88 -21.13
CA ILE A 103 -11.50 8.03 -21.08
C ILE A 103 -10.86 9.13 -21.92
N ALA A 104 -11.41 9.34 -23.11
CA ALA A 104 -10.92 10.35 -24.03
C ALA A 104 -11.09 11.76 -23.45
N SER A 105 -10.07 12.60 -23.59
CA SER A 105 -10.19 14.02 -23.27
C SER A 105 -11.15 14.71 -24.25
N THR A 106 -11.92 15.67 -23.75
CA THR A 106 -12.75 16.56 -24.58
C THR A 106 -12.19 17.98 -24.67
N LYS A 107 -11.10 18.28 -23.95
CA LYS A 107 -10.45 19.60 -23.98
C LYS A 107 -9.22 19.61 -24.90
N PRO A 108 -9.02 20.66 -25.70
CA PRO A 108 -7.84 20.80 -26.56
C PRO A 108 -6.53 20.74 -25.76
N GLY A 109 -5.63 19.85 -26.16
CA GLY A 109 -4.30 19.69 -25.53
C GLY A 109 -4.28 18.93 -24.20
N ALA A 110 -5.44 18.49 -23.70
CA ALA A 110 -5.51 17.60 -22.54
C ALA A 110 -5.38 16.13 -22.94
N SER A 111 -4.78 15.33 -22.07
CA SER A 111 -4.44 13.93 -22.35
C SER A 111 -5.60 12.98 -22.02
N ASP A 112 -5.68 11.88 -22.76
CA ASP A 112 -6.59 10.79 -22.42
C ASP A 112 -6.19 10.14 -21.09
N ARG A 113 -7.20 9.74 -20.30
CA ARG A 113 -6.97 9.05 -19.03
C ARG A 113 -7.10 7.55 -19.22
N SER A 114 -6.02 6.82 -18.94
CA SER A 114 -6.08 5.36 -18.87
C SER A 114 -6.90 4.90 -17.66
N ASN A 115 -7.80 3.95 -17.87
CA ASN A 115 -8.57 3.31 -16.80
C ASN A 115 -7.98 1.95 -16.39
N ARG A 116 -6.89 1.50 -17.04
CA ARG A 116 -6.35 0.13 -16.91
C ARG A 116 -6.17 -0.32 -15.47
N SER A 117 -5.46 0.45 -14.64
CA SER A 117 -5.23 0.03 -13.26
C SER A 117 -6.52 -0.02 -12.44
N PHE A 118 -7.43 0.94 -12.64
CA PHE A 118 -8.70 0.96 -11.93
C PHE A 118 -9.61 -0.20 -12.35
N GLU A 119 -9.61 -0.58 -13.63
CA GLU A 119 -10.35 -1.73 -14.14
C GLU A 119 -9.74 -3.06 -13.68
N TYR A 120 -8.42 -3.18 -13.74
CA TYR A 120 -7.73 -4.47 -13.62
C TYR A 120 -7.23 -4.80 -12.21
N ASP A 121 -6.68 -3.81 -11.48
CA ASP A 121 -6.07 -4.05 -10.17
C ASP A 121 -7.06 -3.85 -9.00
N SER A 122 -8.23 -3.26 -9.24
CA SER A 122 -9.24 -3.08 -8.20
C SER A 122 -9.89 -4.42 -7.85
N LEU A 123 -9.92 -4.72 -6.56
CA LEU A 123 -10.60 -5.91 -6.05
C LEU A 123 -12.13 -5.78 -6.20
N GLY A 124 -12.81 -6.93 -6.24
CA GLY A 124 -14.26 -7.06 -6.27
C GLY A 124 -14.83 -7.35 -7.66
N ASP A 125 -16.16 -7.45 -7.73
CA ASP A 125 -16.87 -8.00 -8.89
C ASP A 125 -17.01 -7.04 -10.08
N ARG A 126 -16.55 -5.78 -9.95
CA ARG A 126 -16.87 -4.70 -10.90
C ARG A 126 -16.47 -5.06 -12.32
N TYR A 127 -15.22 -5.48 -12.52
CA TYR A 127 -14.76 -5.84 -13.86
C TYR A 127 -15.40 -7.14 -14.37
N ALA A 128 -15.71 -8.09 -13.48
CA ALA A 128 -16.44 -9.30 -13.86
C ALA A 128 -17.84 -8.97 -14.38
N ARG A 129 -18.59 -8.09 -13.70
CA ARG A 129 -19.90 -7.60 -14.17
C ARG A 129 -19.78 -6.87 -15.50
N PHE A 130 -18.77 -6.01 -15.67
CA PHE A 130 -18.51 -5.39 -16.98
C PHE A 130 -18.34 -6.45 -18.08
N LEU A 131 -17.47 -7.44 -17.87
CA LEU A 131 -17.24 -8.49 -18.86
C LEU A 131 -18.52 -9.27 -19.18
N ILE A 132 -19.22 -9.75 -18.15
CA ILE A 132 -20.32 -10.70 -18.29
C ILE A 132 -21.61 -10.01 -18.75
N ASP A 133 -21.92 -8.85 -18.17
CA ASP A 133 -23.24 -8.22 -18.34
C ASP A 133 -23.25 -7.22 -19.51
N GLU A 134 -22.10 -6.62 -19.86
CA GLU A 134 -22.04 -5.58 -20.90
C GLU A 134 -21.23 -6.00 -22.14
N PHE A 135 -20.06 -6.60 -21.95
CA PHE A 135 -19.08 -6.75 -23.03
C PHE A 135 -19.20 -8.06 -23.81
N LEU A 136 -19.18 -9.21 -23.12
CA LEU A 136 -19.23 -10.53 -23.76
C LEU A 136 -20.51 -10.77 -24.57
N PRO A 137 -21.70 -10.27 -24.18
CA PRO A 137 -22.89 -10.35 -25.03
C PRO A 137 -22.70 -9.69 -26.40
N VAL A 138 -21.89 -8.61 -26.48
CA VAL A 138 -21.56 -7.93 -27.74
C VAL A 138 -20.43 -8.64 -28.47
N ALA A 139 -19.40 -9.08 -27.76
CA ALA A 139 -18.23 -9.72 -28.37
C ALA A 139 -18.54 -11.12 -28.92
N LEU A 140 -19.53 -11.82 -28.37
CA LEU A 140 -19.89 -13.19 -28.74
C LEU A 140 -21.18 -13.28 -29.57
N ASP A 141 -21.70 -12.15 -30.06
CA ASP A 141 -22.95 -12.14 -30.84
C ASP A 141 -22.83 -13.06 -32.06
N GLY A 142 -23.82 -13.93 -32.24
CA GLY A 142 -23.86 -14.93 -33.30
C GLY A 142 -22.94 -16.15 -33.13
N LEU A 143 -22.21 -16.29 -32.00
CA LEU A 143 -21.32 -17.43 -31.74
C LEU A 143 -21.92 -18.40 -30.71
N ASN A 144 -21.82 -19.71 -30.98
CA ASN A 144 -22.20 -20.77 -30.04
C ASN A 144 -21.01 -21.08 -29.13
N VAL A 145 -21.03 -20.52 -27.92
CA VAL A 145 -19.97 -20.65 -26.92
C VAL A 145 -20.52 -21.34 -25.68
N SER A 146 -19.76 -22.28 -25.12
CA SER A 146 -20.15 -23.01 -23.92
C SER A 146 -20.41 -22.07 -22.74
N SER A 147 -21.46 -22.36 -21.99
CA SER A 147 -21.79 -21.68 -20.73
C SER A 147 -21.25 -22.42 -19.50
N ASP A 148 -20.66 -23.62 -19.68
CA ASP A 148 -20.04 -24.36 -18.57
C ASP A 148 -18.77 -23.63 -18.12
N PRO A 149 -18.61 -23.29 -16.82
CA PRO A 149 -17.37 -22.70 -16.31
C PRO A 149 -16.13 -23.54 -16.57
N ALA A 150 -16.28 -24.87 -16.66
CA ALA A 150 -15.18 -25.76 -17.05
C ALA A 150 -14.71 -25.49 -18.48
N ASP A 151 -15.53 -24.93 -19.36
CA ASP A 151 -15.15 -24.62 -20.74
C ASP A 151 -14.72 -23.16 -20.93
N ARG A 152 -14.56 -22.42 -19.83
CA ARG A 152 -14.32 -20.97 -19.85
C ARG A 152 -13.09 -20.58 -19.04
N ALA A 153 -12.17 -19.89 -19.71
CA ALA A 153 -10.93 -19.40 -19.14
C ALA A 153 -10.80 -17.88 -19.25
N VAL A 154 -10.07 -17.30 -18.29
CA VAL A 154 -9.61 -15.91 -18.33
C VAL A 154 -8.09 -15.86 -18.21
N CYS A 155 -7.49 -14.95 -18.95
CA CYS A 155 -6.05 -14.81 -19.11
C CYS A 155 -5.62 -13.36 -19.03
N GLY A 156 -4.45 -13.11 -18.45
CA GLY A 156 -3.82 -11.81 -18.60
C GLY A 156 -2.41 -11.77 -18.05
N ILE A 157 -1.76 -10.64 -18.28
CA ILE A 157 -0.37 -10.37 -17.90
C ILE A 157 -0.30 -9.15 -16.98
N SER A 158 0.53 -9.19 -15.94
CA SER A 158 0.70 -8.07 -15.02
C SER A 158 -0.62 -7.69 -14.33
N SER A 159 -1.10 -6.44 -14.45
CA SER A 159 -2.47 -6.09 -14.02
C SER A 159 -3.56 -6.93 -14.70
N GLY A 160 -3.35 -7.35 -15.95
CA GLY A 160 -4.27 -8.29 -16.62
C GLY A 160 -4.31 -9.66 -15.92
N GLY A 161 -3.20 -10.10 -15.33
CA GLY A 161 -3.10 -11.39 -14.64
C GLY A 161 -3.88 -11.42 -13.33
N ILE A 162 -3.74 -10.36 -12.50
CA ILE A 162 -4.60 -10.20 -11.32
C ILE A 162 -6.07 -10.02 -11.73
N CYS A 163 -6.35 -9.30 -12.81
CA CYS A 163 -7.71 -9.08 -13.30
C CYS A 163 -8.36 -10.41 -13.71
N ALA A 164 -7.65 -11.26 -14.45
CA ALA A 164 -8.11 -12.60 -14.80
C ALA A 164 -8.42 -13.44 -13.54
N PHE A 165 -7.51 -13.44 -12.56
CA PHE A 165 -7.75 -14.11 -11.29
C PHE A 165 -8.98 -13.55 -10.56
N THR A 166 -9.12 -12.22 -10.51
CA THR A 166 -10.25 -11.52 -9.87
C THR A 166 -11.57 -11.91 -10.49
N VAL A 167 -11.65 -11.97 -11.83
CA VAL A 167 -12.87 -12.34 -12.56
C VAL A 167 -13.33 -13.74 -12.20
N ALA A 168 -12.44 -14.74 -12.29
CA ALA A 168 -12.80 -16.11 -11.93
C ALA A 168 -13.02 -16.27 -10.41
N TRP A 169 -12.30 -15.51 -9.58
CA TRP A 169 -12.52 -15.51 -8.15
C TRP A 169 -13.91 -15.02 -7.80
N GLU A 170 -14.36 -13.90 -8.37
CA GLU A 170 -15.68 -13.33 -8.07
C GLU A 170 -16.82 -14.08 -8.77
N ARG A 171 -16.57 -14.62 -9.97
CA ARG A 171 -17.56 -15.33 -10.80
C ARG A 171 -17.06 -16.73 -11.23
N PRO A 172 -16.84 -17.65 -10.27
CA PRO A 172 -16.46 -19.02 -10.57
C PRO A 172 -17.60 -19.80 -11.26
N ASP A 173 -18.82 -19.28 -11.22
CA ASP A 173 -19.98 -19.74 -11.97
C ASP A 173 -19.95 -19.34 -13.45
N GLN A 174 -18.96 -18.55 -13.88
CA GLN A 174 -18.77 -18.14 -15.27
C GLN A 174 -17.40 -18.58 -15.81
N PHE A 175 -16.35 -18.56 -14.97
CA PHE A 175 -14.99 -18.92 -15.38
C PHE A 175 -14.35 -19.86 -14.37
N GLY A 176 -14.14 -21.11 -14.77
CA GLY A 176 -13.50 -22.15 -13.95
C GLY A 176 -11.98 -22.24 -14.13
N LYS A 177 -11.41 -21.47 -15.07
CA LYS A 177 -9.98 -21.55 -15.43
C LYS A 177 -9.33 -20.17 -15.46
N VAL A 178 -8.15 -20.07 -14.87
CA VAL A 178 -7.35 -18.84 -14.81
C VAL A 178 -5.94 -19.11 -15.28
N LEU A 179 -5.44 -18.23 -16.13
CA LEU A 179 -4.03 -18.16 -16.49
C LEU A 179 -3.52 -16.73 -16.19
N SER A 180 -2.56 -16.63 -15.28
CA SER A 180 -1.99 -15.36 -14.81
C SER A 180 -0.49 -15.35 -15.07
N HIS A 181 -0.06 -14.46 -15.95
CA HIS A 181 1.36 -14.23 -16.26
C HIS A 181 1.86 -13.02 -15.47
N ILE A 182 2.98 -13.17 -14.77
CA ILE A 182 3.63 -12.15 -13.94
C ILE A 182 2.60 -11.31 -13.17
N GLY A 183 1.64 -11.96 -12.48
CA GLY A 183 0.43 -11.30 -11.97
C GLY A 183 0.73 -10.29 -10.85
N SER A 184 0.04 -9.14 -10.85
CA SER A 184 0.27 -8.05 -9.88
C SER A 184 -0.34 -8.30 -8.49
N TYR A 185 -0.02 -9.42 -7.85
CA TYR A 185 -0.43 -9.76 -6.46
C TYR A 185 0.33 -8.94 -5.40
N THR A 186 0.65 -7.70 -5.73
CA THR A 186 1.30 -6.68 -4.91
C THR A 186 0.31 -5.56 -4.57
N ASN A 187 0.77 -4.46 -3.95
CA ASN A 187 -0.08 -3.36 -3.52
C ASN A 187 -0.20 -2.24 -4.57
N ILE A 188 -0.70 -2.56 -5.77
CA ILE A 188 -1.19 -1.53 -6.70
C ILE A 188 -2.52 -0.97 -6.16
N ARG A 189 -3.56 -1.80 -6.12
CA ARG A 189 -4.90 -1.48 -5.59
C ARG A 189 -5.50 -2.55 -4.67
N GLY A 190 -4.66 -3.44 -4.12
CA GLY A 190 -5.07 -4.39 -3.07
C GLY A 190 -4.71 -5.85 -3.31
N GLY A 191 -4.04 -6.19 -4.42
CA GLY A 191 -3.73 -7.58 -4.80
C GLY A 191 -3.05 -8.44 -3.73
N TRP A 192 -2.26 -7.82 -2.85
CA TRP A 192 -1.67 -8.45 -1.66
C TRP A 192 -2.67 -9.13 -0.70
N ALA A 193 -3.98 -8.83 -0.82
CA ALA A 193 -5.03 -9.42 0.02
C ALA A 193 -5.41 -10.85 -0.40
N TYR A 194 -5.17 -11.23 -1.67
CA TYR A 194 -5.62 -12.53 -2.20
C TYR A 194 -5.11 -13.75 -1.44
N PRO A 195 -3.83 -13.85 -1.02
CA PRO A 195 -3.36 -14.99 -0.24
C PRO A 195 -4.21 -15.23 1.03
N GLY A 196 -4.60 -14.16 1.74
CA GLY A 196 -5.47 -14.26 2.91
C GLY A 196 -6.92 -14.65 2.56
N LEU A 197 -7.45 -14.18 1.44
CA LEU A 197 -8.79 -14.54 0.95
C LEU A 197 -8.87 -15.99 0.49
N VAL A 198 -7.85 -16.48 -0.21
CA VAL A 198 -7.73 -17.88 -0.66
C VAL A 198 -7.65 -18.84 0.53
N ARG A 199 -6.86 -18.50 1.56
CA ARG A 199 -6.75 -19.34 2.77
C ARG A 199 -8.08 -19.52 3.50
N GLN A 200 -8.98 -18.53 3.45
CA GLN A 200 -10.32 -18.62 4.06
C GLN A 200 -11.22 -19.66 3.39
N THR A 201 -10.93 -20.06 2.15
CA THR A 201 -11.75 -21.03 1.44
C THR A 201 -11.28 -22.47 1.68
N LYS A 202 -10.37 -22.74 2.63
CA LYS A 202 -9.80 -24.08 2.89
C LYS A 202 -10.83 -25.22 2.97
N ASP A 203 -11.97 -24.94 3.59
CA ASP A 203 -13.04 -25.93 3.80
C ASP A 203 -14.00 -26.03 2.60
N ARG A 204 -14.01 -25.01 1.73
CA ARG A 204 -14.82 -24.95 0.52
C ARG A 204 -14.13 -24.09 -0.55
N PRO A 205 -13.08 -24.61 -1.22
CA PRO A 205 -12.39 -23.90 -2.28
C PRO A 205 -13.37 -23.52 -3.39
N LYS A 206 -13.17 -22.35 -4.00
CA LYS A 206 -13.92 -21.98 -5.20
C LYS A 206 -13.52 -22.96 -6.34
N PRO A 207 -14.44 -23.35 -7.23
CA PRO A 207 -14.16 -24.33 -8.28
C PRO A 207 -13.39 -23.70 -9.45
N ILE A 208 -12.19 -23.18 -9.17
CA ILE A 208 -11.30 -22.57 -10.15
C ILE A 208 -9.96 -23.31 -10.19
N LYS A 209 -9.43 -23.45 -11.40
CA LYS A 209 -8.09 -23.99 -11.68
C LYS A 209 -7.16 -22.85 -12.08
N VAL A 210 -6.00 -22.77 -11.45
CA VAL A 210 -5.14 -21.57 -11.53
C VAL A 210 -3.75 -21.89 -12.04
N TYR A 211 -3.37 -21.33 -13.19
CA TYR A 211 -2.00 -21.34 -13.68
C TYR A 211 -1.34 -19.99 -13.39
N LEU A 212 -0.24 -20.01 -12.65
CA LEU A 212 0.60 -18.86 -12.34
C LEU A 212 1.95 -19.03 -13.02
N GLN A 213 2.37 -18.03 -13.77
CA GLN A 213 3.75 -17.88 -14.21
C GLN A 213 4.32 -16.57 -13.69
N ASP A 214 5.58 -16.59 -13.26
CA ASP A 214 6.33 -15.38 -12.91
C ASP A 214 7.80 -15.53 -13.33
N GLY A 215 8.55 -14.43 -13.43
CA GLY A 215 9.99 -14.43 -13.67
C GLY A 215 10.77 -14.35 -12.36
N LYS A 216 11.89 -15.07 -12.23
CA LYS A 216 12.71 -15.02 -11.00
C LYS A 216 13.31 -13.64 -10.71
N ASP A 217 13.52 -12.84 -11.75
CA ASP A 217 14.09 -11.49 -11.70
C ASP A 217 13.02 -10.41 -11.97
N ASP A 218 11.74 -10.72 -11.70
CA ASP A 218 10.64 -9.76 -11.88
C ASP A 218 10.67 -8.63 -10.82
N LEU A 219 9.82 -7.61 -11.00
CA LEU A 219 9.91 -6.30 -10.36
C LEU A 219 9.96 -6.35 -8.83
N ASN A 220 10.82 -5.51 -8.25
CA ASN A 220 10.77 -5.09 -6.86
C ASN A 220 10.61 -3.56 -6.75
N ASN A 221 9.37 -3.08 -6.77
CA ASN A 221 9.05 -1.66 -6.97
C ASN A 221 8.13 -1.09 -5.87
N LEU A 222 7.65 0.16 -6.02
CA LEU A 222 6.75 0.82 -5.08
C LEU A 222 5.57 -0.05 -4.61
N HIS A 223 5.07 -0.93 -5.47
CA HIS A 223 3.89 -1.75 -5.19
C HIS A 223 4.23 -3.04 -4.43
N GLY A 224 5.43 -3.58 -4.59
CA GLY A 224 5.87 -4.80 -3.92
C GLY A 224 6.96 -5.56 -4.67
N ASN A 225 7.31 -6.73 -4.14
CA ASN A 225 8.14 -7.71 -4.83
C ASN A 225 7.21 -8.75 -5.50
N TRP A 226 7.26 -8.82 -6.83
CA TRP A 226 6.32 -9.59 -7.65
C TRP A 226 6.52 -11.10 -7.53
N PRO A 227 7.76 -11.63 -7.62
CA PRO A 227 8.02 -13.06 -7.41
C PRO A 227 7.52 -13.55 -6.04
N LEU A 228 7.82 -12.78 -4.98
CA LEU A 228 7.35 -13.12 -3.63
C LEU A 228 5.82 -13.05 -3.51
N GLY A 229 5.16 -12.13 -4.24
CA GLY A 229 3.70 -12.02 -4.29
C GLY A 229 3.04 -13.24 -4.93
N ASN A 230 3.56 -13.69 -6.08
CA ASN A 230 3.07 -14.89 -6.77
C ASN A 230 3.35 -16.17 -5.96
N GLN A 231 4.50 -16.26 -5.29
CA GLN A 231 4.83 -17.39 -4.41
C GLN A 231 3.93 -17.46 -3.16
N ASP A 232 3.59 -16.32 -2.55
CA ASP A 232 2.66 -16.27 -1.41
C ASP A 232 1.23 -16.68 -1.83
N LEU A 233 0.78 -16.27 -3.03
CA LEU A 233 -0.49 -16.74 -3.58
C LEU A 233 -0.47 -18.26 -3.86
N ALA A 234 0.61 -18.78 -4.45
CA ALA A 234 0.77 -20.21 -4.68
C ALA A 234 0.75 -21.02 -3.38
N ALA A 235 1.42 -20.54 -2.33
CA ALA A 235 1.37 -21.14 -0.99
C ALA A 235 -0.06 -21.14 -0.42
N ALA A 236 -0.82 -20.06 -0.63
CA ALA A 236 -2.23 -19.99 -0.24
C ALA A 236 -3.11 -20.98 -1.03
N LEU A 237 -2.90 -21.13 -2.34
CA LEU A 237 -3.62 -22.09 -3.19
C LEU A 237 -3.34 -23.53 -2.75
N GLN A 238 -2.07 -23.87 -2.47
CA GLN A 238 -1.67 -25.16 -1.91
C GLN A 238 -2.35 -25.42 -0.57
N PHE A 239 -2.26 -24.46 0.36
CA PHE A 239 -2.89 -24.59 1.67
C PHE A 239 -4.39 -24.85 1.54
N ALA A 240 -5.07 -24.07 0.69
CA ALA A 240 -6.51 -24.17 0.51
C ALA A 240 -6.96 -25.42 -0.28
N GLY A 241 -6.06 -26.07 -1.03
CA GLY A 241 -6.34 -27.28 -1.80
C GLY A 241 -6.88 -27.03 -3.20
N TYR A 242 -6.50 -25.92 -3.83
CA TYR A 242 -6.85 -25.65 -5.24
C TYR A 242 -6.00 -26.48 -6.19
N THR A 243 -6.53 -26.80 -7.37
CA THR A 243 -5.73 -27.27 -8.49
C THR A 243 -4.96 -26.10 -9.08
N TYR A 244 -3.63 -26.08 -8.91
CA TYR A 244 -2.82 -24.94 -9.35
C TYR A 244 -1.45 -25.34 -9.90
N LYS A 245 -0.91 -24.54 -10.83
CA LYS A 245 0.47 -24.63 -11.29
C LYS A 245 1.18 -23.32 -11.00
N LEU A 246 2.39 -23.39 -10.45
CA LEU A 246 3.33 -22.28 -10.40
C LEU A 246 4.54 -22.62 -11.27
N VAL A 247 4.86 -21.74 -12.22
CA VAL A 247 6.07 -21.82 -13.06
C VAL A 247 6.89 -20.54 -12.87
N ILE A 248 8.10 -20.68 -12.34
CA ILE A 248 9.06 -19.58 -12.23
C ILE A 248 10.06 -19.73 -13.37
N THR A 249 10.02 -18.80 -14.33
CA THR A 249 10.93 -18.75 -15.48
C THR A 249 12.16 -17.90 -15.17
N ASP A 250 13.18 -17.96 -16.03
CA ASP A 250 14.26 -16.98 -16.01
C ASP A 250 13.75 -15.57 -16.40
N GLY A 251 14.53 -14.54 -16.04
CA GLY A 251 14.29 -13.14 -16.41
C GLY A 251 13.22 -12.41 -15.61
N GLY A 252 12.96 -11.15 -16.01
CA GLY A 252 12.09 -10.20 -15.30
C GLY A 252 10.76 -9.89 -16.00
N HIS A 253 10.24 -8.67 -15.82
CA HIS A 253 8.89 -8.22 -16.23
C HIS A 253 8.66 -8.21 -17.76
N SER A 254 8.53 -9.39 -18.36
CA SER A 254 8.44 -9.54 -19.80
C SER A 254 7.52 -10.67 -20.20
N GLY A 255 6.62 -10.38 -21.15
CA GLY A 255 5.77 -11.40 -21.77
C GLY A 255 6.53 -12.43 -22.59
N LYS A 256 7.83 -12.24 -22.87
CA LYS A 256 8.67 -13.21 -23.59
C LYS A 256 8.69 -14.56 -22.87
N TRP A 257 9.00 -14.56 -21.58
CA TRP A 257 9.16 -15.78 -20.78
C TRP A 257 7.84 -16.50 -20.57
N ALA A 258 6.78 -15.73 -20.33
CA ALA A 258 5.42 -16.23 -20.28
C ALA A 258 5.00 -16.90 -21.60
N ALA A 259 5.36 -16.29 -22.73
CA ALA A 259 5.05 -16.82 -24.05
C ALA A 259 5.81 -18.11 -24.39
N GLU A 260 7.03 -18.30 -23.86
CA GLU A 260 7.80 -19.53 -24.04
C GLU A 260 7.08 -20.74 -23.44
N VAL A 261 6.44 -20.58 -22.28
CA VAL A 261 5.70 -21.66 -21.60
C VAL A 261 4.21 -21.67 -21.91
N PHE A 262 3.72 -20.78 -22.77
CA PHE A 262 2.29 -20.60 -23.03
C PHE A 262 1.61 -21.83 -23.64
N PRO A 263 2.17 -22.55 -24.64
CA PRO A 263 1.56 -23.79 -25.13
C PRO A 263 1.39 -24.86 -24.04
N ASP A 264 2.40 -25.06 -23.19
CA ASP A 264 2.33 -25.97 -22.05
C ASP A 264 1.33 -25.51 -20.99
N ALA A 265 1.21 -24.20 -20.79
CA ALA A 265 0.19 -23.62 -19.92
C ALA A 265 -1.22 -23.96 -20.42
N LEU A 266 -1.48 -23.85 -21.73
CA LEU A 266 -2.77 -24.20 -22.32
C LEU A 266 -3.08 -25.70 -22.21
N ARG A 267 -2.10 -26.58 -22.50
CA ARG A 267 -2.24 -28.03 -22.31
C ARG A 267 -2.58 -28.36 -20.87
N TRP A 268 -1.84 -27.80 -19.91
CA TRP A 268 -2.10 -28.00 -18.49
C TRP A 268 -3.48 -27.46 -18.12
N LEU A 269 -3.85 -26.27 -18.58
CA LEU A 269 -5.11 -25.61 -18.23
C LEU A 269 -6.32 -26.42 -18.68
N TRP A 270 -6.30 -26.93 -19.93
CA TRP A 270 -7.40 -27.70 -20.51
C TRP A 270 -7.40 -29.19 -20.18
N SER A 271 -6.29 -29.73 -19.66
CA SER A 271 -6.22 -31.14 -19.26
C SER A 271 -7.11 -31.45 -18.04
N PRO A 272 -7.92 -32.53 -18.07
CA PRO A 272 -8.66 -33.02 -16.91
C PRO A 272 -7.73 -33.66 -15.86
N ASP A 273 -6.55 -34.15 -16.27
CA ASP A 273 -5.60 -34.91 -15.45
C ASP A 273 -4.45 -34.04 -14.92
N ALA A 274 -4.66 -32.72 -14.87
CA ALA A 274 -3.62 -31.76 -14.51
C ALA A 274 -3.19 -31.88 -13.04
N GLU A 275 -1.90 -32.13 -12.82
CA GLU A 275 -1.30 -32.18 -11.48
C GLU A 275 -0.96 -30.79 -10.94
N SER A 276 -1.12 -30.62 -9.62
CA SER A 276 -0.76 -29.37 -8.96
C SER A 276 0.73 -29.28 -8.66
N THR A 277 1.28 -28.07 -8.65
CA THR A 277 2.61 -27.83 -8.08
C THR A 277 2.60 -28.22 -6.59
N HIS A 278 3.70 -28.83 -6.12
CA HIS A 278 3.91 -29.12 -4.70
C HIS A 278 5.09 -28.29 -4.19
N LEU A 279 4.81 -27.26 -3.40
CA LEU A 279 5.80 -26.44 -2.71
C LEU A 279 6.30 -27.21 -1.47
N PRO A 280 7.59 -27.58 -1.42
CA PRO A 280 8.13 -28.34 -0.30
C PRO A 280 8.25 -27.46 0.96
N SER A 281 7.95 -28.05 2.12
CA SER A 281 8.27 -27.49 3.44
C SER A 281 9.42 -28.32 4.01
N GLN A 282 10.66 -27.88 3.83
CA GLN A 282 11.81 -28.59 4.39
C GLN A 282 12.10 -28.08 5.80
N GLU A 283 11.58 -28.76 6.81
CA GLU A 283 11.99 -28.54 8.20
C GLU A 283 13.27 -29.34 8.48
N THR A 284 14.26 -28.66 9.04
CA THR A 284 15.51 -29.20 9.58
C THR A 284 15.50 -28.94 11.08
N LYS A 285 16.04 -29.91 11.84
CA LYS A 285 16.18 -29.82 13.31
C LYS A 285 17.65 -29.91 13.69
N PRO A 286 18.49 -28.93 13.27
CA PRO A 286 19.89 -28.93 13.65
C PRO A 286 20.01 -28.86 15.19
N ALA A 287 21.08 -29.45 15.73
CA ALA A 287 21.37 -29.34 17.14
C ALA A 287 21.64 -27.87 17.49
N TRP A 288 20.90 -27.34 18.48
CA TRP A 288 21.13 -25.99 18.95
C TRP A 288 22.33 -25.93 19.89
N GLU A 289 23.20 -24.95 19.66
CA GLU A 289 24.28 -24.57 20.55
C GLU A 289 24.18 -23.07 20.89
N PRO A 290 24.44 -22.67 22.14
CA PRO A 290 24.45 -21.27 22.50
C PRO A 290 25.61 -20.56 21.78
N HIS A 291 25.34 -19.35 21.29
CA HIS A 291 26.40 -18.47 20.82
C HIS A 291 27.46 -18.25 21.93
N PRO A 292 28.75 -18.10 21.63
CA PRO A 292 29.79 -17.89 22.66
C PRO A 292 29.49 -16.74 23.65
N ASP A 293 28.88 -15.66 23.17
CA ASP A 293 28.43 -14.53 24.01
C ASP A 293 27.17 -14.82 24.83
N ALA A 294 26.49 -15.95 24.62
CA ALA A 294 25.38 -16.44 25.44
C ALA A 294 25.85 -17.47 26.49
N ILE A 295 27.17 -17.57 26.72
CA ILE A 295 27.80 -18.39 27.76
C ILE A 295 28.34 -17.43 28.83
N ALA A 296 28.00 -17.69 30.10
CA ALA A 296 28.47 -16.89 31.22
C ALA A 296 29.99 -17.02 31.37
N LYS A 297 30.66 -15.93 31.74
CA LYS A 297 32.10 -15.87 32.00
C LYS A 297 32.34 -15.38 33.41
N ASP A 298 33.26 -16.01 34.13
CA ASP A 298 33.51 -15.73 35.55
C ASP A 298 34.15 -14.35 35.78
N ASP A 299 34.83 -13.81 34.77
CA ASP A 299 35.51 -12.51 34.78
C ASP A 299 34.62 -11.34 34.33
N VAL A 300 33.37 -11.61 33.95
CA VAL A 300 32.41 -10.59 33.47
C VAL A 300 31.48 -10.16 34.61
N PRO A 301 31.38 -8.85 34.92
CA PRO A 301 30.42 -8.35 35.90
C PRO A 301 28.97 -8.70 35.52
N GLN A 302 28.24 -9.30 36.46
CA GLN A 302 26.88 -9.79 36.24
C GLN A 302 25.84 -8.77 36.72
N GLY A 303 24.90 -8.43 35.84
CA GLY A 303 23.72 -7.66 36.21
C GLY A 303 22.74 -8.46 37.07
N THR A 304 21.68 -7.79 37.51
CA THR A 304 20.62 -8.39 38.33
C THR A 304 19.30 -8.39 37.60
N VAL A 305 18.48 -9.43 37.79
CA VAL A 305 17.09 -9.49 37.29
C VAL A 305 16.14 -9.38 38.48
N GLU A 306 15.47 -8.24 38.60
CA GLU A 306 14.46 -7.96 39.62
C GLU A 306 13.07 -8.36 39.10
N ARG A 307 12.39 -9.26 39.82
CA ARG A 307 10.98 -9.57 39.54
C ARG A 307 10.10 -8.47 40.13
N MET A 308 9.28 -7.86 39.30
CA MET A 308 8.36 -6.80 39.73
C MET A 308 7.03 -7.38 40.23
N PRO A 309 6.29 -6.64 41.08
CA PRO A 309 4.90 -6.97 41.38
C PRO A 309 4.07 -7.11 40.10
N PRO A 310 3.13 -8.08 40.02
CA PRO A 310 2.26 -8.23 38.86
C PRO A 310 1.55 -6.92 38.50
N TRP A 311 1.40 -6.65 37.20
CA TRP A 311 0.82 -5.41 36.70
C TRP A 311 -0.60 -5.63 36.18
N GLU A 312 -1.54 -4.79 36.61
CA GLU A 312 -2.91 -4.72 36.08
C GLU A 312 -3.06 -3.52 35.16
N SER A 313 -3.54 -3.73 33.93
CA SER A 313 -3.61 -2.68 32.92
C SER A 313 -4.91 -1.90 32.94
N LYS A 314 -4.83 -0.60 32.67
CA LYS A 314 -5.97 0.25 32.30
C LYS A 314 -6.20 0.24 30.79
N ILE A 315 -5.13 0.21 30.00
CA ILE A 315 -5.17 0.13 28.53
C ILE A 315 -5.72 -1.22 28.04
N PHE A 316 -5.33 -2.31 28.72
CA PHE A 316 -5.87 -3.66 28.49
C PHE A 316 -6.69 -4.12 29.70
N PRO A 317 -7.93 -3.62 29.89
CA PRO A 317 -8.68 -3.83 31.11
C PRO A 317 -8.93 -5.32 31.40
N GLY A 318 -8.92 -5.69 32.68
CA GLY A 318 -9.17 -7.07 33.13
C GLY A 318 -7.99 -8.02 33.00
N THR A 319 -6.82 -7.52 32.56
CA THR A 319 -5.60 -8.32 32.41
C THR A 319 -4.62 -8.09 33.56
N ILE A 320 -3.91 -9.15 33.93
CA ILE A 320 -2.76 -9.14 34.83
C ILE A 320 -1.55 -9.78 34.14
N ARG A 321 -0.33 -9.34 34.45
CA ARG A 321 0.91 -9.89 33.86
C ARG A 321 2.12 -9.83 34.78
N ASP A 322 3.00 -10.81 34.62
CA ASP A 322 4.33 -10.83 35.22
C ASP A 322 5.34 -10.07 34.35
N TRP A 323 6.24 -9.34 35.00
CA TRP A 323 7.33 -8.64 34.35
C TRP A 323 8.56 -8.55 35.27
N SER A 324 9.70 -8.19 34.69
CA SER A 324 10.95 -7.99 35.42
C SER A 324 11.85 -6.97 34.76
N ILE A 325 12.77 -6.43 35.53
CA ILE A 325 13.78 -5.47 35.08
C ILE A 325 15.14 -6.14 35.22
N TYR A 326 15.95 -6.10 34.17
CA TYR A 326 17.39 -6.37 34.27
C TYR A 326 18.16 -5.06 34.38
N VAL A 327 19.08 -5.00 35.34
CA VAL A 327 19.97 -3.87 35.57
C VAL A 327 21.41 -4.34 35.41
N PRO A 328 22.19 -3.77 34.47
CA PRO A 328 23.58 -4.18 34.27
C PRO A 328 24.44 -3.75 35.45
N ALA A 329 25.50 -4.51 35.75
CA ALA A 329 26.42 -4.20 36.86
C ALA A 329 27.09 -2.82 36.72
N GLN A 330 27.20 -2.32 35.49
CA GLN A 330 27.80 -1.04 35.12
C GLN A 330 26.83 0.15 35.27
N TYR A 331 25.56 -0.08 35.60
CA TYR A 331 24.60 1.01 35.80
C TYR A 331 25.01 1.89 36.99
N THR A 332 24.98 3.21 36.78
CA THR A 332 25.07 4.20 37.84
C THR A 332 23.99 5.25 37.63
N ASP A 333 23.50 5.86 38.70
CA ASP A 333 22.46 6.90 38.60
C ASP A 333 22.97 8.24 38.04
N SER A 334 24.27 8.33 37.73
CA SER A 334 24.90 9.54 37.21
C SER A 334 24.58 9.81 35.74
N GLU A 335 24.40 8.75 34.94
CA GLU A 335 24.09 8.82 33.51
C GLU A 335 22.84 8.00 33.18
N PRO A 336 21.98 8.49 32.27
CA PRO A 336 20.80 7.73 31.88
C PRO A 336 21.16 6.49 31.07
N ALA A 337 20.63 5.33 31.47
CA ALA A 337 20.88 4.06 30.79
C ALA A 337 20.13 3.96 29.45
N ALA A 338 20.66 3.19 28.52
CA ALA A 338 19.88 2.72 27.38
C ALA A 338 18.74 1.80 27.85
N LEU A 339 17.69 1.68 27.05
CA LEU A 339 16.54 0.82 27.32
C LEU A 339 16.37 -0.22 26.22
N MET A 340 16.08 -1.47 26.60
CA MET A 340 15.53 -2.46 25.67
C MET A 340 14.32 -3.19 26.25
N VAL A 341 13.20 -3.17 25.54
CA VAL A 341 11.97 -3.87 25.95
C VAL A 341 11.86 -5.21 25.23
N PHE A 342 11.54 -6.27 25.96
CA PHE A 342 11.36 -7.62 25.40
C PHE A 342 9.99 -8.20 25.71
N GLN A 343 9.25 -8.52 24.65
CA GLN A 343 8.02 -9.29 24.73
C GLN A 343 8.30 -10.76 25.08
N ASP A 344 7.31 -11.43 25.69
CA ASP A 344 7.44 -12.80 26.19
C ASP A 344 8.62 -12.94 27.17
N GLY A 345 8.77 -11.92 28.02
CA GLY A 345 9.99 -11.64 28.78
C GLY A 345 10.50 -12.78 29.66
N GLU A 346 9.64 -13.71 30.13
CA GLU A 346 10.10 -14.87 30.90
C GLU A 346 11.05 -15.77 30.11
N ARG A 347 10.77 -16.02 28.83
CA ARG A 347 11.63 -16.84 27.97
C ARG A 347 12.93 -16.13 27.61
N MET A 348 12.85 -14.81 27.49
CA MET A 348 13.96 -13.95 27.11
C MET A 348 14.99 -13.83 28.23
N ARG A 349 14.53 -13.69 29.49
CA ARG A 349 15.40 -13.55 30.67
C ARG A 349 16.01 -14.85 31.19
N ASP A 350 15.52 -16.01 30.75
CA ASP A 350 15.98 -17.31 31.27
C ASP A 350 17.41 -17.61 30.82
N VAL A 351 18.34 -17.57 31.77
CA VAL A 351 19.77 -17.85 31.58
C VAL A 351 20.07 -19.32 31.24
N LYS A 352 19.12 -20.23 31.48
CA LYS A 352 19.20 -21.64 31.08
C LYS A 352 18.50 -21.91 29.75
N GLY A 353 17.73 -20.94 29.26
CA GLY A 353 16.97 -21.02 28.02
C GLY A 353 17.83 -20.81 26.76
N ARG A 354 17.15 -20.58 25.64
CA ARG A 354 17.76 -20.31 24.33
C ARG A 354 18.31 -18.88 24.22
N TRP A 355 17.54 -17.90 24.67
CA TRP A 355 17.86 -16.47 24.49
C TRP A 355 18.96 -15.94 25.41
N ARG A 356 18.92 -16.30 26.71
CA ARG A 356 19.95 -15.96 27.70
C ARG A 356 20.32 -14.46 27.72
N ILE A 357 19.34 -13.58 27.56
CA ILE A 357 19.59 -12.15 27.33
C ILE A 357 20.44 -11.49 28.42
N PRO A 358 20.24 -11.76 29.74
CA PRO A 358 21.11 -11.19 30.77
C PRO A 358 22.60 -11.52 30.55
N ILE A 359 22.93 -12.76 30.20
CA ILE A 359 24.32 -13.18 29.93
C ILE A 359 24.88 -12.47 28.70
N VAL A 360 24.08 -12.36 27.63
CA VAL A 360 24.49 -11.63 26.43
C VAL A 360 24.75 -10.17 26.75
N PHE A 361 23.86 -9.53 27.52
CA PHE A 361 24.00 -8.13 27.90
C PHE A 361 25.25 -7.93 28.77
N ASP A 362 25.45 -8.74 29.81
CA ASP A 362 26.65 -8.70 30.66
C ASP A 362 27.94 -8.76 29.81
N ASN A 363 28.01 -9.76 28.92
CA ASN A 363 29.18 -10.00 28.08
C ASN A 363 29.46 -8.87 27.08
N LEU A 364 28.43 -8.28 26.47
CA LEU A 364 28.58 -7.21 25.48
C LEU A 364 28.85 -5.85 26.13
N ILE A 365 28.17 -5.54 27.24
CA ILE A 365 28.38 -4.30 28.00
C ILE A 365 29.79 -4.26 28.58
N ALA A 366 30.27 -5.37 29.16
CA ALA A 366 31.61 -5.43 29.72
C ALA A 366 32.72 -5.17 28.69
N ARG A 367 32.46 -5.46 27.40
CA ARG A 367 33.39 -5.20 26.29
C ARG A 367 33.17 -3.86 25.59
N GLY A 368 32.15 -3.09 25.98
CA GLY A 368 31.79 -1.84 25.31
C GLY A 368 31.18 -2.02 23.91
N GLU A 369 30.74 -3.24 23.57
CA GLU A 369 30.05 -3.54 22.31
C GLU A 369 28.55 -3.16 22.36
N MET A 370 28.06 -2.83 23.55
CA MET A 370 26.72 -2.28 23.82
C MET A 370 26.83 -1.28 24.98
N PRO A 371 26.09 -0.15 24.97
CA PRO A 371 26.05 0.75 26.14
C PRO A 371 25.40 0.06 27.35
N PRO A 372 25.64 0.53 28.59
CA PRO A 372 24.88 0.09 29.76
C PRO A 372 23.36 0.18 29.49
N THR A 373 22.73 -0.98 29.37
CA THR A 373 21.34 -1.11 28.91
C THR A 373 20.49 -1.80 29.96
N ILE A 374 19.44 -1.12 30.42
CA ILE A 374 18.40 -1.71 31.26
C ILE A 374 17.40 -2.44 30.35
N ALA A 375 17.08 -3.69 30.69
CA ALA A 375 16.10 -4.49 29.96
C ALA A 375 14.79 -4.62 30.72
N VAL A 376 13.67 -4.41 30.04
CA VAL A 376 12.32 -4.65 30.58
C VAL A 376 11.74 -5.89 29.93
N PHE A 377 11.59 -6.96 30.71
CA PHE A 377 11.04 -8.23 30.26
C PHE A 377 9.56 -8.31 30.61
N ILE A 378 8.69 -8.26 29.61
CA ILE A 378 7.25 -8.20 29.81
C ILE A 378 6.53 -9.39 29.18
N ASN A 379 5.70 -10.07 29.99
CA ASN A 379 4.82 -11.11 29.48
C ASN A 379 3.49 -10.50 29.02
N PRO A 380 2.77 -11.18 28.10
CA PRO A 380 1.43 -10.75 27.73
C PRO A 380 0.47 -10.83 28.92
N GLY A 381 -0.54 -9.97 28.92
CA GLY A 381 -1.68 -10.04 29.84
C GLY A 381 -2.38 -11.40 29.79
N HIS A 382 -2.94 -11.81 30.93
CA HIS A 382 -3.95 -12.87 30.98
C HIS A 382 -5.11 -12.44 31.87
N GLU A 383 -6.26 -13.10 31.73
CA GLU A 383 -7.43 -12.81 32.55
C GLU A 383 -7.09 -12.90 34.04
N LYS A 384 -7.34 -11.82 34.79
CA LYS A 384 -6.99 -11.70 36.22
C LYS A 384 -7.59 -12.81 37.09
N SER A 385 -8.78 -13.28 36.74
CA SER A 385 -9.51 -14.32 37.47
C SER A 385 -8.94 -15.73 37.26
N LYS A 386 -7.99 -15.92 36.32
CA LYS A 386 -7.48 -17.23 35.91
C LYS A 386 -5.96 -17.29 36.04
N PRO A 387 -5.38 -18.43 36.45
CA PRO A 387 -3.94 -18.60 36.47
C PRO A 387 -3.37 -18.62 35.04
N ARG A 388 -2.15 -18.10 34.86
CA ARG A 388 -1.42 -18.21 33.59
C ARG A 388 -1.15 -19.67 33.26
N ARG A 389 -1.71 -20.17 32.15
CA ARG A 389 -1.51 -21.56 31.68
C ARG A 389 -1.24 -21.58 30.17
N GLY A 390 0.03 -21.37 29.80
CA GLY A 390 0.43 -21.22 28.40
C GLY A 390 -0.37 -20.11 27.72
N ASN A 391 -0.91 -20.38 26.53
CA ASN A 391 -1.74 -19.41 25.79
C ASN A 391 -3.23 -19.42 26.20
N LYS A 392 -3.66 -20.27 27.16
CA LYS A 392 -5.05 -20.31 27.61
C LYS A 392 -5.36 -19.06 28.44
N SER A 393 -6.43 -18.33 28.10
CA SER A 393 -6.81 -17.04 28.70
C SER A 393 -5.77 -15.93 28.54
N SER A 394 -4.85 -16.07 27.58
CA SER A 394 -3.83 -15.08 27.28
C SER A 394 -4.35 -14.02 26.31
N ASN A 395 -3.96 -12.77 26.55
CA ASN A 395 -4.21 -11.64 25.68
C ASN A 395 -3.11 -11.48 24.62
N ARG A 396 -2.13 -12.39 24.54
CA ARG A 396 -0.92 -12.27 23.70
C ARG A 396 -1.21 -11.86 22.27
N GLY A 397 -2.10 -12.57 21.58
CA GLY A 397 -2.42 -12.24 20.19
C GLY A 397 -3.09 -10.88 20.02
N TYR A 398 -3.90 -10.45 20.99
CA TYR A 398 -4.57 -9.15 20.96
C TYR A 398 -3.61 -8.00 21.31
N GLU A 399 -2.70 -8.21 22.27
CA GLU A 399 -1.71 -7.20 22.68
C GLU A 399 -0.60 -7.05 21.65
N TYR A 400 -0.14 -8.14 21.04
CA TYR A 400 1.10 -8.14 20.25
C TYR A 400 0.89 -8.07 18.74
N ASP A 401 -0.11 -8.76 18.19
CA ASP A 401 -0.31 -8.83 16.73
C ASP A 401 -1.24 -7.72 16.20
N SER A 402 -1.96 -7.00 17.08
CA SER A 402 -2.83 -5.90 16.69
C SER A 402 -2.01 -4.68 16.25
N LEU A 403 -2.35 -4.12 15.09
CA LEU A 403 -1.78 -2.86 14.61
C LEU A 403 -2.27 -1.65 15.43
N GLY A 404 -1.55 -0.54 15.32
CA GLY A 404 -1.86 0.73 15.98
C GLY A 404 -1.13 0.91 17.31
N ASP A 405 -1.36 2.06 17.95
CA ASP A 405 -0.54 2.53 19.06
C ASP A 405 -0.86 1.90 20.43
N ARG A 406 -1.90 1.04 20.53
CA ARG A 406 -2.48 0.62 21.81
C ARG A 406 -1.46 -0.06 22.73
N TYR A 407 -0.64 -0.97 22.20
CA TYR A 407 0.42 -1.59 22.99
C TYR A 407 1.52 -0.60 23.37
N VAL A 408 1.81 0.36 22.51
CA VAL A 408 2.81 1.40 22.78
C VAL A 408 2.35 2.31 23.90
N ARG A 409 1.08 2.74 23.88
CA ARG A 409 0.46 3.48 24.98
C ARG A 409 0.53 2.70 26.29
N PHE A 410 0.29 1.39 26.25
CA PHE A 410 0.51 0.55 27.43
C PHE A 410 1.97 0.63 27.95
N LEU A 411 2.98 0.56 27.09
CA LEU A 411 4.37 0.73 27.52
C LEU A 411 4.63 2.14 28.08
N LEU A 412 4.21 3.19 27.38
CA LEU A 412 4.57 4.58 27.69
C LEU A 412 3.76 5.19 28.84
N GLU A 413 2.49 4.80 28.98
CA GLU A 413 1.58 5.36 29.99
C GLU A 413 1.56 4.53 31.27
N GLU A 414 1.95 3.25 31.22
CA GLU A 414 1.86 2.35 32.38
C GLU A 414 3.20 1.77 32.82
N ILE A 415 3.97 1.14 31.93
CA ILE A 415 5.14 0.34 32.34
C ILE A 415 6.40 1.18 32.53
N LEU A 416 6.80 1.96 31.51
CA LEU A 416 8.03 2.73 31.57
C LEU A 416 8.03 3.79 32.68
N PRO A 417 6.92 4.50 32.98
CA PRO A 417 6.88 5.40 34.13
C PRO A 417 7.19 4.71 35.47
N GLU A 418 6.85 3.43 35.64
CA GLU A 418 7.18 2.67 36.85
C GLU A 418 8.64 2.22 36.92
N VAL A 419 9.28 2.02 35.76
CA VAL A 419 10.71 1.77 35.67
C VAL A 419 11.47 3.05 36.01
N GLU A 420 11.03 4.19 35.47
CA GLU A 420 11.67 5.50 35.64
C GLU A 420 11.62 6.04 37.08
N LYS A 421 10.72 5.51 37.92
CA LYS A 421 10.74 5.77 39.39
C LYS A 421 11.98 5.21 40.10
N ARG A 422 12.64 4.20 39.51
CA ARG A 422 13.75 3.46 40.12
C ARG A 422 15.07 3.69 39.40
N TYR A 423 15.03 3.95 38.10
CA TYR A 423 16.21 4.02 37.24
C TYR A 423 16.11 5.19 36.27
N ARG A 424 17.21 5.93 36.05
CA ARG A 424 17.30 6.94 34.99
C ARG A 424 17.46 6.27 33.63
N LEU A 425 16.45 6.39 32.79
CA LEU A 425 16.48 5.92 31.40
C LEU A 425 16.73 7.11 30.46
N SER A 426 17.44 6.87 29.36
CA SER A 426 17.62 7.89 28.32
C SER A 426 16.30 8.19 27.63
N SER A 427 16.02 9.47 27.35
CA SER A 427 14.91 9.88 26.49
C SER A 427 15.31 9.94 25.01
N ASP A 428 16.59 9.76 24.69
CA ASP A 428 17.06 9.70 23.31
C ASP A 428 16.53 8.41 22.65
N PRO A 429 15.76 8.51 21.55
CA PRO A 429 15.25 7.34 20.85
C PRO A 429 16.36 6.47 20.23
N GLU A 430 17.56 7.01 20.00
CA GLU A 430 18.73 6.20 19.64
C GLU A 430 19.23 5.32 20.79
N MET A 431 18.86 5.63 22.03
CA MET A 431 19.18 4.82 23.21
C MET A 431 18.03 3.89 23.61
N ARG A 432 17.05 3.67 22.73
CA ARG A 432 15.85 2.86 23.00
C ARG A 432 15.61 1.81 21.92
N ALA A 433 15.64 0.55 22.35
CA ALA A 433 15.39 -0.63 21.54
C ALA A 433 14.18 -1.42 22.03
N ILE A 434 13.63 -2.27 21.16
CA ILE A 434 12.56 -3.21 21.47
C ILE A 434 12.72 -4.46 20.63
N GLY A 435 12.40 -5.63 21.17
CA GLY A 435 12.62 -6.87 20.43
C GLY A 435 11.82 -8.06 20.90
N GLY A 436 11.62 -9.01 20.00
CA GLY A 436 10.90 -10.24 20.30
C GLY A 436 10.99 -11.28 19.19
N SER A 437 10.22 -12.35 19.38
CA SER A 437 10.10 -13.45 18.42
C SER A 437 8.63 -13.76 18.16
N SER A 438 8.29 -14.16 16.93
CA SER A 438 6.90 -14.44 16.53
C SER A 438 6.02 -13.20 16.77
N SER A 439 4.90 -13.30 17.49
CA SER A 439 4.09 -12.12 17.85
C SER A 439 4.87 -11.03 18.60
N GLY A 440 5.90 -11.38 19.37
CA GLY A 440 6.75 -10.38 20.02
C GLY A 440 7.52 -9.52 19.01
N ALA A 441 7.88 -10.09 17.85
CA ALA A 441 8.64 -9.39 16.81
C ALA A 441 7.78 -8.35 16.07
N ILE A 442 6.55 -8.71 15.65
CA ILE A 442 5.62 -7.73 15.06
C ILE A 442 5.22 -6.67 16.08
N CYS A 443 5.08 -7.02 17.36
CA CYS A 443 4.81 -6.08 18.44
C CYS A 443 5.93 -5.04 18.58
N ALA A 444 7.19 -5.51 18.59
CA ALA A 444 8.37 -4.67 18.60
C ALA A 444 8.43 -3.72 17.39
N PHE A 445 8.20 -4.25 16.18
CA PHE A 445 8.13 -3.43 14.97
C PHE A 445 7.00 -2.42 15.02
N THR A 446 5.80 -2.82 15.44
CA THR A 446 4.62 -1.95 15.59
C THR A 446 4.92 -0.79 16.55
N ALA A 447 5.62 -1.06 17.65
CA ALA A 447 5.96 -0.02 18.61
C ALA A 447 6.90 1.05 18.04
N ALA A 448 7.96 0.63 17.36
CA ALA A 448 8.86 1.55 16.67
C ALA A 448 8.18 2.26 15.50
N TRP A 449 7.29 1.56 14.78
CA TRP A 449 6.53 2.12 13.67
C TRP A 449 5.59 3.23 14.15
N GLU A 450 4.82 3.02 15.21
CA GLU A 450 3.86 4.02 15.70
C GLU A 450 4.56 5.16 16.48
N ARG A 451 5.67 4.87 17.18
CA ARG A 451 6.43 5.85 17.98
C ARG A 451 7.94 5.83 17.67
N PRO A 452 8.35 6.26 16.46
CA PRO A 452 9.76 6.37 16.08
C PRO A 452 10.50 7.50 16.83
N ASP A 453 9.74 8.37 17.50
CA ASP A 453 10.22 9.36 18.46
C ASP A 453 10.61 8.74 19.81
N VAL A 454 10.26 7.47 20.07
CA VAL A 454 10.62 6.74 21.29
C VAL A 454 11.47 5.52 21.02
N PHE A 455 11.11 4.64 20.07
CA PHE A 455 11.86 3.42 19.77
C PHE A 455 12.40 3.47 18.35
N ARG A 456 13.72 3.33 18.18
CA ARG A 456 14.36 3.32 16.86
C ARG A 456 15.12 2.04 16.53
N LYS A 457 15.24 1.10 17.46
CA LYS A 457 15.97 -0.15 17.25
C LYS A 457 15.05 -1.35 17.47
N VAL A 458 14.93 -2.21 16.47
CA VAL A 458 14.02 -3.36 16.48
C VAL A 458 14.80 -4.65 16.26
N TYR A 459 14.62 -5.62 17.17
CA TYR A 459 15.01 -7.00 16.94
C TYR A 459 13.78 -7.87 16.64
N SER A 460 13.77 -8.50 15.47
CA SER A 460 12.71 -9.39 14.99
C SER A 460 13.29 -10.77 14.71
N SER A 461 12.62 -11.82 15.19
CA SER A 461 12.92 -13.19 14.80
C SER A 461 11.66 -13.99 14.53
N VAL A 462 11.61 -14.71 13.42
CA VAL A 462 10.44 -15.49 12.95
C VAL A 462 9.15 -14.67 13.05
N GLY A 463 9.18 -13.44 12.54
CA GLY A 463 8.18 -12.42 12.85
C GLY A 463 6.81 -12.71 12.27
N SER A 464 5.74 -12.47 13.03
CA SER A 464 4.36 -12.72 12.57
C SER A 464 3.78 -11.60 11.70
N PHE A 465 4.50 -11.19 10.65
CA PHE A 465 4.01 -10.25 9.62
C PHE A 465 2.96 -10.89 8.68
N THR A 466 2.18 -11.85 9.18
CA THR A 466 1.10 -12.54 8.50
C THR A 466 -0.27 -11.98 8.92
N ASN A 467 -1.36 -12.55 8.43
CA ASN A 467 -2.71 -12.08 8.70
C ASN A 467 -3.30 -12.57 10.03
N LEU A 468 -2.48 -12.71 11.10
CA LEU A 468 -2.99 -13.01 12.45
C LEU A 468 -3.99 -11.95 12.90
N ARG A 469 -3.58 -10.68 12.81
CA ARG A 469 -4.40 -9.49 13.04
C ARG A 469 -3.98 -8.35 12.09
N GLY A 470 -3.72 -8.68 10.83
CA GLY A 470 -3.38 -7.71 9.79
C GLY A 470 -1.90 -7.36 9.64
N GLY A 471 -0.97 -8.14 10.22
CA GLY A 471 0.47 -7.91 10.06
C GLY A 471 0.96 -7.92 8.60
N ASN A 472 0.25 -8.64 7.73
CA ASN A 472 0.49 -8.70 6.28
C ASN A 472 0.32 -7.35 5.55
N VAL A 473 -0.24 -6.32 6.18
CA VAL A 473 -0.31 -4.97 5.57
C VAL A 473 1.01 -4.21 5.67
N TYR A 474 1.91 -4.57 6.59
CA TYR A 474 3.13 -3.78 6.86
C TYR A 474 4.05 -3.60 5.65
N PRO A 475 4.36 -4.62 4.82
CA PRO A 475 5.19 -4.42 3.64
C PRO A 475 4.65 -3.32 2.71
N ALA A 476 3.32 -3.27 2.54
CA ALA A 476 2.64 -2.25 1.77
C ALA A 476 2.67 -0.87 2.43
N LEU A 477 2.53 -0.78 3.76
CA LEU A 477 2.60 0.47 4.50
C LEU A 477 4.02 1.06 4.48
N VAL A 478 5.05 0.21 4.64
CA VAL A 478 6.46 0.59 4.59
C VAL A 478 6.78 1.23 3.24
N ARG A 479 6.44 0.59 2.12
CA ARG A 479 6.70 1.12 0.76
C ARG A 479 6.01 2.44 0.44
N LYS A 480 4.90 2.74 1.12
CA LYS A 480 4.05 3.91 0.85
C LYS A 480 4.05 4.94 1.97
N THR A 481 4.98 4.85 2.90
CA THR A 481 5.17 5.88 3.93
C THR A 481 6.60 6.35 3.82
N GLU A 482 6.83 7.64 3.97
CA GLU A 482 8.18 8.16 4.14
C GLU A 482 8.99 7.32 5.15
N PRO A 483 10.26 6.96 4.83
CA PRO A 483 11.08 6.18 5.74
C PRO A 483 11.15 6.80 7.14
N LYS A 484 10.74 6.03 8.15
CA LYS A 484 10.90 6.40 9.55
C LYS A 484 12.35 6.09 10.00
N PRO A 485 12.91 6.82 10.98
CA PRO A 485 14.28 6.61 11.45
C PRO A 485 14.39 5.35 12.32
N ILE A 486 14.06 4.18 11.77
CA ILE A 486 14.03 2.90 12.48
C ILE A 486 15.08 1.97 11.87
N ARG A 487 15.85 1.32 12.75
CA ARG A 487 16.81 0.27 12.44
C ARG A 487 16.20 -1.08 12.81
N VAL A 488 16.27 -2.06 11.90
CA VAL A 488 15.61 -3.37 12.06
C VAL A 488 16.58 -4.51 11.79
N TYR A 489 16.76 -5.39 12.78
CA TYR A 489 17.41 -6.68 12.59
C TYR A 489 16.34 -7.76 12.49
N MET A 490 16.46 -8.64 11.50
CA MET A 490 15.55 -9.74 11.23
C MET A 490 16.32 -11.06 11.14
N ALA A 491 15.87 -12.08 11.86
CA ALA A 491 16.42 -13.45 11.84
C ALA A 491 15.31 -14.47 11.57
N ASP A 492 15.23 -14.95 10.33
CA ASP A 492 14.10 -15.75 9.82
C ASP A 492 14.57 -16.97 9.00
N THR A 493 13.64 -17.86 8.68
CA THR A 493 13.97 -19.19 8.13
C THR A 493 12.91 -19.74 7.19
N SER A 494 13.34 -20.59 6.24
CA SER A 494 12.44 -21.23 5.26
C SER A 494 11.56 -22.35 5.85
N GLY A 495 11.98 -22.96 6.97
CA GLY A 495 11.24 -24.03 7.66
C GLY A 495 10.17 -23.51 8.63
N ASP A 496 9.87 -22.21 8.58
CA ASP A 496 8.88 -21.58 9.45
C ASP A 496 7.43 -21.96 9.05
N VAL A 497 6.46 -21.60 9.89
CA VAL A 497 5.05 -22.01 9.77
C VAL A 497 4.36 -21.45 8.52
N ASP A 498 3.59 -22.33 7.88
CA ASP A 498 2.55 -21.99 6.89
C ASP A 498 1.18 -22.50 7.37
N ASN A 499 0.22 -21.60 7.59
CA ASN A 499 -1.10 -21.93 8.15
C ASN A 499 -2.23 -21.00 7.65
N ALA A 500 -3.42 -21.07 8.27
CA ALA A 500 -4.60 -20.29 7.89
C ALA A 500 -4.40 -18.75 7.94
N PHE A 501 -3.37 -18.25 8.61
CA PHE A 501 -3.05 -16.84 8.73
C PHE A 501 -2.02 -16.36 7.69
N GLY A 502 -1.28 -17.28 7.05
CA GLY A 502 -0.25 -16.96 6.06
C GLY A 502 0.97 -17.87 6.15
N SER A 503 1.95 -17.58 5.29
CA SER A 503 3.28 -18.19 5.29
C SER A 503 4.28 -17.23 5.94
N TRP A 504 4.86 -17.60 7.08
CA TRP A 504 5.86 -16.79 7.78
C TRP A 504 7.14 -16.57 6.95
N PRO A 505 7.70 -17.60 6.26
CA PRO A 505 8.85 -17.41 5.39
C PRO A 505 8.62 -16.30 4.35
N TRP A 506 7.50 -16.36 3.61
CA TRP A 506 7.17 -15.36 2.59
C TRP A 506 6.87 -13.99 3.20
N ALA A 507 6.16 -13.94 4.33
CA ALA A 507 5.85 -12.67 4.99
C ALA A 507 7.11 -11.92 5.45
N ASN A 508 8.08 -12.60 6.07
CA ASN A 508 9.32 -11.97 6.52
C ASN A 508 10.21 -11.54 5.35
N GLN A 509 10.30 -12.33 4.27
CA GLN A 509 11.01 -11.91 3.05
C GLN A 509 10.36 -10.68 2.40
N ARG A 510 9.02 -10.63 2.34
CA ARG A 510 8.28 -9.45 1.83
C ARG A 510 8.52 -8.22 2.70
N MET A 511 8.58 -8.39 4.02
CA MET A 511 8.87 -7.31 4.97
C MET A 511 10.31 -6.79 4.82
N ALA A 512 11.30 -7.69 4.78
CA ALA A 512 12.70 -7.34 4.52
C ALA A 512 12.87 -6.62 3.17
N SER A 513 12.23 -7.13 2.12
CA SER A 513 12.24 -6.51 0.79
C SER A 513 11.63 -5.09 0.80
N ALA A 514 10.55 -4.87 1.54
CA ALA A 514 9.94 -3.54 1.68
C ALA A 514 10.85 -2.55 2.43
N LEU A 515 11.50 -2.98 3.51
CA LEU A 515 12.46 -2.17 4.26
C LEU A 515 13.67 -1.80 3.40
N GLN A 516 14.21 -2.76 2.66
CA GLN A 516 15.34 -2.55 1.74
C GLN A 516 15.00 -1.58 0.61
N TYR A 517 13.84 -1.75 -0.05
CA TYR A 517 13.39 -0.86 -1.12
C TYR A 517 13.33 0.60 -0.64
N MET A 518 12.79 0.82 0.56
CA MET A 518 12.67 2.16 1.16
C MET A 518 13.96 2.70 1.79
N GLY A 519 15.07 1.98 1.67
CA GLY A 519 16.37 2.41 2.17
C GLY A 519 16.48 2.43 3.70
N TYR A 520 15.68 1.63 4.41
CA TYR A 520 15.81 1.49 5.87
C TYR A 520 17.16 0.89 6.25
N ASP A 521 17.59 1.17 7.47
CA ASP A 521 18.72 0.51 8.10
C ASP A 521 18.28 -0.91 8.53
N VAL A 522 18.40 -1.88 7.63
CA VAL A 522 17.88 -3.24 7.81
C VAL A 522 18.96 -4.30 7.58
N ARG A 523 18.99 -5.29 8.46
CA ARG A 523 19.76 -6.54 8.28
C ARG A 523 18.82 -7.73 8.36
N PHE A 524 18.85 -8.58 7.33
CA PHE A 524 18.03 -9.79 7.23
C PHE A 524 18.93 -11.01 7.15
N ASP A 525 19.08 -11.70 8.27
CA ASP A 525 19.77 -12.98 8.36
C ASP A 525 18.76 -14.10 8.06
N TRP A 526 19.08 -14.94 7.08
CA TRP A 526 18.23 -16.03 6.62
C TRP A 526 18.91 -17.39 6.81
N ALA A 527 18.15 -18.38 7.26
CA ALA A 527 18.58 -19.77 7.30
C ALA A 527 17.59 -20.70 6.59
N GLU A 528 18.11 -21.77 6.00
CA GLU A 528 17.26 -22.81 5.43
C GLU A 528 16.83 -23.80 6.51
N GLY A 529 15.52 -24.04 6.58
CA GLY A 529 14.90 -25.17 7.25
C GLY A 529 14.77 -25.11 8.77
N TYR A 530 15.26 -24.11 9.49
CA TYR A 530 14.92 -24.02 10.93
C TYR A 530 13.39 -23.89 11.10
N ALA A 531 12.84 -24.62 12.07
CA ALA A 531 11.41 -24.59 12.41
C ALA A 531 10.99 -23.26 13.06
N HIS A 532 9.69 -23.07 13.30
CA HIS A 532 9.17 -21.96 14.12
C HIS A 532 9.58 -22.08 15.60
N ASN A 533 10.82 -21.72 15.91
CA ASN A 533 11.38 -21.81 17.25
C ASN A 533 12.45 -20.74 17.50
N ALA A 534 13.06 -20.78 18.68
CA ALA A 534 14.07 -19.80 19.09
C ALA A 534 15.50 -20.14 18.63
N ASP A 535 15.73 -21.28 17.99
CA ASP A 535 17.08 -21.82 17.81
C ASP A 535 17.92 -20.91 16.89
N PHE A 536 17.42 -20.57 15.70
CA PHE A 536 18.14 -19.68 14.79
C PHE A 536 18.22 -18.25 15.35
N GLY A 537 17.09 -17.67 15.75
CA GLY A 537 17.03 -16.31 16.29
C GLY A 537 17.97 -16.10 17.47
N SER A 538 17.92 -16.99 18.48
CA SER A 538 18.81 -16.88 19.65
C SER A 538 20.28 -17.02 19.28
N SER A 539 20.62 -17.83 18.27
CA SER A 539 22.00 -17.96 17.80
C SER A 539 22.54 -16.68 17.13
N ARG A 540 21.65 -15.84 16.59
CA ARG A 540 21.98 -14.56 15.94
C ARG A 540 21.88 -13.36 16.90
N PHE A 541 21.18 -13.52 18.03
CA PHE A 541 20.87 -12.41 18.92
C PHE A 541 22.10 -11.60 19.40
N PRO A 542 23.23 -12.20 19.80
CA PRO A 542 24.41 -11.41 20.17
C PRO A 542 24.98 -10.56 19.02
N ASP A 543 25.05 -11.10 17.81
CA ASP A 543 25.49 -10.35 16.62
C ASP A 543 24.48 -9.25 16.26
N ALA A 544 23.19 -9.51 16.46
CA ALA A 544 22.14 -8.53 16.31
C ALA A 544 22.29 -7.36 17.29
N MET A 545 22.67 -7.61 18.55
CA MET A 545 22.88 -6.55 19.52
C MET A 545 24.07 -5.68 19.13
N LYS A 546 25.20 -6.28 18.73
CA LYS A 546 26.37 -5.53 18.23
C LYS A 546 25.98 -4.66 17.03
N TRP A 547 25.20 -5.19 16.10
CA TRP A 547 24.77 -4.44 14.92
C TRP A 547 23.73 -3.37 15.25
N LEU A 548 22.76 -3.63 16.14
CA LEU A 548 21.76 -2.65 16.53
C LEU A 548 22.38 -1.48 17.29
N TRP A 549 23.36 -1.75 18.17
CA TRP A 549 24.03 -0.75 19.01
C TRP A 549 25.30 -0.16 18.41
N ARG A 550 25.62 -0.47 17.14
CA ARG A 550 26.75 0.14 16.45
C ARG A 550 26.58 1.66 16.30
N ASN A 551 27.71 2.37 16.36
CA ASN A 551 27.78 3.83 16.26
C ASN A 551 27.74 4.36 14.82
N GLU A 552 27.95 3.50 13.83
CA GLU A 552 27.99 3.89 12.42
C GLU A 552 26.64 4.48 11.99
N ALA A 553 26.68 5.59 11.26
CA ALA A 553 25.48 6.16 10.66
C ALA A 553 25.09 5.34 9.41
N HIS A 554 23.80 5.10 9.22
CA HIS A 554 23.29 4.49 8.00
C HIS A 554 23.16 5.53 6.90
N THR A 555 23.61 5.18 5.69
CA THR A 555 23.35 5.98 4.48
C THR A 555 22.32 5.22 3.64
N PRO A 556 21.09 5.73 3.51
CA PRO A 556 20.06 5.10 2.69
C PRO A 556 20.54 4.84 1.27
N GLN A 557 20.27 3.63 0.80
CA GLN A 557 20.47 3.24 -0.60
C GLN A 557 19.10 3.04 -1.22
N TYR A 558 18.83 3.73 -2.32
CA TYR A 558 17.57 3.64 -3.04
C TYR A 558 17.80 2.90 -4.36
N ASN A 559 17.00 1.85 -4.61
CA ASN A 559 16.96 1.19 -5.90
C ASN A 559 15.55 1.27 -6.47
N THR A 560 15.36 2.21 -7.40
CA THR A 560 14.10 2.44 -8.12
C THR A 560 14.20 1.98 -9.58
N GLN A 561 15.16 1.13 -9.94
CA GLN A 561 15.33 0.68 -11.33
C GLN A 561 14.16 -0.17 -11.82
N ASP A 562 13.50 -0.87 -10.90
CA ASP A 562 12.32 -1.71 -11.17
C ASP A 562 10.99 -0.92 -11.11
N ASP A 563 11.02 0.37 -10.74
CA ASP A 563 9.84 1.23 -10.86
C ASP A 563 9.53 1.44 -12.35
N LEU A 564 8.30 1.13 -12.77
CA LEU A 564 7.92 1.27 -14.18
C LEU A 564 7.99 2.75 -14.58
N ARG A 565 8.19 3.05 -15.86
CA ARG A 565 8.32 4.44 -16.35
C ARG A 565 7.19 5.39 -15.89
N GLY A 566 5.99 4.86 -15.67
CA GLY A 566 4.82 5.60 -15.17
C GLY A 566 4.68 5.63 -13.65
N ASP A 567 5.49 4.90 -12.89
CA ASP A 567 5.41 4.84 -11.44
C ASP A 567 6.06 6.09 -10.82
N LEU A 568 5.24 6.86 -10.11
CA LEU A 568 5.65 8.10 -9.49
C LEU A 568 6.01 7.87 -8.01
N THR A 569 6.95 6.96 -7.78
CA THR A 569 7.35 6.53 -6.42
C THR A 569 7.70 7.70 -5.50
N LEU A 570 7.34 7.56 -4.22
CA LEU A 570 7.65 8.53 -3.18
C LEU A 570 9.17 8.79 -3.08
N LEU A 571 10.02 7.77 -3.28
CA LEU A 571 11.47 7.92 -3.16
C LEU A 571 12.06 8.94 -4.14
N ASN A 572 11.48 9.04 -5.35
CA ASN A 572 11.89 10.02 -6.35
C ASN A 572 11.40 11.45 -6.04
N LEU A 573 10.60 11.62 -4.99
CA LEU A 573 10.08 12.91 -4.53
C LEU A 573 10.82 13.48 -3.30
N LEU A 574 11.38 12.59 -2.48
CA LEU A 574 12.02 12.96 -1.22
C LEU A 574 13.42 13.53 -1.47
N ILE A 575 13.78 14.54 -0.67
CA ILE A 575 15.16 15.02 -0.55
C ILE A 575 15.72 14.43 0.74
N PRO A 576 16.83 13.67 0.71
CA PRO A 576 17.42 13.10 1.92
C PRO A 576 17.73 14.19 2.97
N GLY A 577 17.23 13.99 4.20
CA GLY A 577 17.40 14.92 5.33
C GLY A 577 16.40 16.09 5.36
N GLU A 578 15.60 16.31 4.32
CA GLU A 578 14.60 17.37 4.28
C GLU A 578 13.30 16.98 5.00
N SER A 579 12.80 17.86 5.87
CA SER A 579 11.57 17.66 6.64
C SER A 579 10.66 18.89 6.61
N TRP A 580 9.59 18.88 7.42
CA TRP A 580 8.67 19.99 7.57
C TRP A 580 9.30 21.14 8.37
N ASN A 581 9.37 22.33 7.77
CA ASN A 581 9.86 23.55 8.40
C ASN A 581 8.71 24.51 8.68
N VAL A 582 8.71 25.18 9.83
CA VAL A 582 7.69 26.20 10.16
C VAL A 582 7.89 27.41 9.25
N VAL A 583 6.81 27.85 8.60
CA VAL A 583 6.78 29.01 7.70
C VAL A 583 5.95 30.14 8.30
N ALA A 584 4.86 29.81 8.97
CA ALA A 584 4.06 30.73 9.76
C ALA A 584 3.53 30.02 11.01
N GLU A 585 3.43 30.75 12.11
CA GLU A 585 2.86 30.28 13.38
C GLU A 585 2.02 31.36 14.04
N ASP A 586 1.49 31.04 15.23
CA ASP A 586 0.57 31.89 16.00
C ASP A 586 -0.69 32.30 15.24
N LEU A 587 -1.16 31.43 14.34
CA LEU A 587 -2.40 31.61 13.60
C LEU A 587 -3.59 31.09 14.43
N GLY A 588 -4.75 31.71 14.26
CA GLY A 588 -5.97 31.23 14.90
C GLY A 588 -6.48 29.92 14.29
N PHE A 589 -6.53 29.85 12.96
CA PHE A 589 -6.76 28.62 12.18
C PHE A 589 -6.32 28.81 10.73
N ALA A 590 -5.28 28.11 10.30
CA ALA A 590 -4.71 28.20 8.97
C ALA A 590 -5.51 27.40 7.94
N ASP A 591 -5.85 28.02 6.82
CA ASP A 591 -6.54 27.37 5.70
C ASP A 591 -6.33 28.14 4.37
N ALA A 592 -7.02 27.72 3.32
CA ALA A 592 -7.14 28.42 2.03
C ALA A 592 -5.78 28.75 1.38
N LEU A 593 -4.92 27.74 1.28
CA LEU A 593 -3.59 27.86 0.69
C LEU A 593 -3.70 27.90 -0.84
N CYS A 594 -3.09 28.89 -1.47
CA CYS A 594 -2.91 28.92 -2.93
C CYS A 594 -1.58 29.58 -3.31
N SER A 595 -1.24 29.60 -4.59
CA SER A 595 -0.01 30.22 -5.07
C SER A 595 -0.20 30.92 -6.41
N ASP A 596 0.58 31.99 -6.63
CA ASP A 596 0.72 32.59 -7.96
C ASP A 596 1.84 31.93 -8.77
N ARG A 597 1.93 32.25 -10.07
CA ARG A 597 2.88 31.70 -11.06
C ARG A 597 4.35 31.88 -10.70
N VAL A 598 4.68 32.88 -9.88
CA VAL A 598 6.07 33.09 -9.46
C VAL A 598 6.39 32.33 -8.16
N GLY A 599 5.38 31.68 -7.57
CA GLY A 599 5.51 30.81 -6.41
C GLY A 599 5.25 31.50 -5.08
N ASN A 600 4.65 32.69 -5.03
CA ASN A 600 4.28 33.28 -3.74
C ASN A 600 3.18 32.44 -3.10
N LEU A 601 3.28 32.22 -1.79
CA LEU A 601 2.28 31.50 -1.03
C LEU A 601 1.22 32.49 -0.52
N TYR A 602 -0.05 32.17 -0.68
CA TYR A 602 -1.16 32.87 -0.05
C TYR A 602 -1.88 31.92 0.90
N PHE A 603 -2.38 32.45 2.02
CA PHE A 603 -3.14 31.67 3.00
C PHE A 603 -4.08 32.56 3.81
N CYS A 604 -5.09 31.95 4.44
CA CYS A 604 -6.00 32.62 5.35
C CYS A 604 -5.77 32.17 6.81
N ASP A 605 -5.72 33.12 7.73
CA ASP A 605 -6.04 32.87 9.14
C ASP A 605 -7.53 33.14 9.34
N MET A 606 -8.33 32.08 9.36
CA MET A 606 -9.78 32.17 9.37
C MET A 606 -10.34 32.77 10.67
N ARG A 607 -9.65 32.58 11.81
CA ARG A 607 -10.14 33.08 13.10
C ARG A 607 -9.67 34.50 13.40
N ALA A 608 -8.54 34.92 12.84
CA ALA A 608 -8.07 36.32 12.89
C ALA A 608 -8.55 37.17 11.68
N PRO A 609 -9.63 36.76 11.00
CA PRO A 609 -9.94 36.95 9.57
C PRO A 609 -8.91 37.77 8.78
N ALA A 610 -7.89 37.11 8.25
CA ALA A 610 -6.87 37.78 7.45
C ALA A 610 -6.22 36.87 6.41
N ILE A 611 -6.10 37.39 5.18
CA ILE A 611 -5.39 36.75 4.07
C ILE A 611 -4.00 37.35 3.96
N TYR A 612 -2.99 36.49 3.94
CA TYR A 612 -1.59 36.87 3.86
C TYR A 612 -0.95 36.33 2.58
N ARG A 613 0.08 37.04 2.12
CA ARG A 613 1.03 36.60 1.11
C ARG A 613 2.39 36.41 1.78
N VAL A 614 3.09 35.34 1.43
CA VAL A 614 4.51 35.09 1.73
C VAL A 614 5.26 35.11 0.40
N ASP A 615 6.24 35.99 0.31
CA ASP A 615 7.05 36.16 -0.89
C ASP A 615 7.95 34.93 -1.15
N ALA A 616 7.98 34.47 -2.40
CA ALA A 616 8.78 33.30 -2.78
C ALA A 616 10.29 33.56 -2.72
N ALA A 617 10.72 34.81 -2.90
CA ALA A 617 12.13 35.17 -2.99
C ALA A 617 12.78 35.38 -1.62
N ASP A 618 12.07 36.03 -0.70
CA ASP A 618 12.63 36.42 0.61
C ASP A 618 11.82 35.96 1.83
N GLY A 619 10.67 35.31 1.62
CA GLY A 619 9.82 34.83 2.71
C GLY A 619 9.06 35.95 3.46
N SER A 620 9.09 37.20 2.96
CA SER A 620 8.41 38.31 3.63
C SER A 620 6.89 38.15 3.60
N ARG A 621 6.25 38.41 4.75
CA ARG A 621 4.80 38.29 4.93
C ARG A 621 4.11 39.64 4.78
N ARG A 622 3.05 39.72 3.97
CA ARG A 622 2.22 40.90 3.76
C ARG A 622 0.73 40.57 3.93
N LEU A 623 -0.02 41.46 4.57
CA LEU A 623 -1.49 41.40 4.60
C LEU A 623 -2.08 41.80 3.24
N ILE A 624 -3.02 41.01 2.74
CA ILE A 624 -3.74 41.23 1.47
C ILE A 624 -5.14 41.77 1.74
N ALA A 625 -5.92 41.09 2.58
CA ALA A 625 -7.28 41.48 2.94
C ALA A 625 -7.65 41.00 4.35
N LYS A 626 -8.63 41.63 4.98
CA LYS A 626 -9.16 41.25 6.31
C LYS A 626 -10.44 40.43 6.18
N GLU A 627 -10.33 39.32 5.46
CA GLU A 627 -11.43 38.41 5.18
C GLU A 627 -11.13 37.03 5.76
N SER A 628 -12.17 36.30 6.14
CA SER A 628 -12.08 34.86 6.45
C SER A 628 -12.59 34.08 5.25
N VAL A 629 -11.73 33.22 4.68
CA VAL A 629 -12.06 32.32 3.57
C VAL A 629 -11.51 30.92 3.84
N SER A 630 -12.22 29.87 3.40
CA SER A 630 -11.79 28.47 3.57
C SER A 630 -11.09 27.89 2.33
N GLY A 631 -11.43 28.41 1.15
CA GLY A 631 -10.79 28.09 -0.12
C GLY A 631 -10.37 29.38 -0.82
N LEU A 632 -9.26 29.33 -1.55
CA LEU A 632 -8.68 30.48 -2.24
C LEU A 632 -8.01 29.99 -3.53
N GLU A 633 -8.25 30.64 -4.66
CA GLU A 633 -7.60 30.30 -5.94
C GLU A 633 -7.51 31.54 -6.83
N PHE A 634 -6.49 31.62 -7.67
CA PHE A 634 -6.37 32.73 -8.62
C PHE A 634 -7.30 32.55 -9.83
N ALA A 635 -7.82 33.67 -10.33
CA ALA A 635 -8.30 33.71 -11.71
C ALA A 635 -7.15 33.35 -12.68
N PRO A 636 -7.42 32.80 -13.89
CA PRO A 636 -6.36 32.34 -14.77
C PRO A 636 -5.36 33.44 -15.18
N ASP A 637 -5.77 34.71 -15.18
CA ASP A 637 -4.90 35.86 -15.47
C ASP A 637 -4.25 36.48 -14.22
N GLU A 638 -4.54 35.93 -13.04
CA GLU A 638 -4.11 36.40 -11.71
C GLU A 638 -4.57 37.82 -11.36
N SER A 639 -5.59 38.34 -12.05
CA SER A 639 -6.15 39.67 -11.79
C SER A 639 -6.86 39.75 -10.44
N VAL A 640 -7.48 38.66 -10.01
CA VAL A 640 -8.19 38.52 -8.73
C VAL A 640 -7.95 37.15 -8.11
N LEU A 641 -8.09 37.08 -6.79
CA LEU A 641 -8.24 35.87 -6.01
C LEU A 641 -9.73 35.59 -5.78
N TYR A 642 -10.22 34.40 -6.05
CA TYR A 642 -11.54 33.96 -5.64
C TYR A 642 -11.48 33.30 -4.27
N GLY A 643 -12.40 33.64 -3.37
CA GLY A 643 -12.44 33.15 -1.99
C GLY A 643 -13.80 32.58 -1.58
N CYS A 644 -13.78 31.44 -0.90
CA CYS A 644 -14.97 30.77 -0.36
C CYS A 644 -15.41 31.38 0.97
N GLN A 645 -16.61 31.95 1.02
CA GLN A 645 -17.23 32.50 2.22
C GLN A 645 -18.49 31.71 2.61
N GLY A 646 -18.30 30.43 2.96
CA GLY A 646 -19.39 29.52 3.30
C GLY A 646 -20.26 29.95 4.49
N ALA A 647 -19.71 30.68 5.46
CA ALA A 647 -20.49 31.23 6.57
C ALA A 647 -21.40 32.40 6.14
N GLN A 648 -21.04 33.10 5.06
CA GLN A 648 -21.83 34.21 4.48
C GLN A 648 -22.60 33.79 3.22
N ASN A 649 -22.62 32.50 2.89
CA ASN A 649 -23.29 31.94 1.70
C ASN A 649 -22.91 32.62 0.38
N ARG A 650 -21.62 32.87 0.14
CA ARG A 650 -21.16 33.53 -1.09
C ARG A 650 -19.74 33.14 -1.51
N VAL A 651 -19.42 33.40 -2.78
CA VAL A 651 -18.05 33.46 -3.32
C VAL A 651 -17.71 34.92 -3.57
N VAL A 652 -16.49 35.32 -3.22
CA VAL A 652 -15.99 36.69 -3.45
C VAL A 652 -14.77 36.69 -4.36
N SER A 653 -14.51 37.80 -5.02
CA SER A 653 -13.23 38.14 -5.65
C SER A 653 -12.50 39.15 -4.78
N ILE A 654 -11.17 39.04 -4.72
CA ILE A 654 -10.30 39.86 -3.88
C ILE A 654 -9.14 40.33 -4.76
N HIS A 655 -8.95 41.64 -4.89
CA HIS A 655 -7.87 42.18 -5.69
C HIS A 655 -6.52 42.06 -4.92
N PRO A 656 -5.53 41.29 -5.41
CA PRO A 656 -4.37 40.88 -4.63
C PRO A 656 -3.44 42.03 -4.21
N ARG A 657 -3.53 43.20 -4.85
CA ARG A 657 -2.71 44.38 -4.48
C ARG A 657 -3.41 45.37 -3.56
N THR A 658 -4.73 45.51 -3.69
CA THR A 658 -5.51 46.57 -3.02
C THR A 658 -6.35 46.03 -1.87
N GLY A 659 -6.62 44.72 -1.86
CA GLY A 659 -7.52 44.08 -0.90
C GLY A 659 -9.00 44.37 -1.16
N GLU A 660 -9.36 44.96 -2.31
CA GLU A 660 -10.76 45.24 -2.67
C GLU A 660 -11.54 43.93 -2.85
N VAL A 661 -12.68 43.81 -2.17
CA VAL A 661 -13.53 42.60 -2.16
C VAL A 661 -14.83 42.87 -2.91
N LYS A 662 -15.23 41.96 -3.81
CA LYS A 662 -16.52 41.99 -4.52
C LYS A 662 -17.20 40.63 -4.46
N THR A 663 -18.51 40.62 -4.23
CA THR A 663 -19.30 39.40 -4.37
C THR A 663 -19.32 38.95 -5.83
N VAL A 664 -19.07 37.66 -6.05
CA VAL A 664 -19.12 37.01 -7.38
C VAL A 664 -20.40 36.20 -7.52
N ALA A 665 -20.78 35.47 -6.47
CA ALA A 665 -22.03 34.70 -6.42
C ALA A 665 -22.56 34.64 -4.99
N GLU A 666 -23.89 34.59 -4.85
CA GLU A 666 -24.61 34.44 -3.58
C GLU A 666 -25.48 33.18 -3.59
N GLY A 667 -25.96 32.75 -2.42
CA GLY A 667 -26.85 31.59 -2.30
C GLY A 667 -26.16 30.23 -2.37
N VAL A 668 -24.83 30.22 -2.35
CA VAL A 668 -23.97 29.02 -2.33
C VAL A 668 -23.27 28.90 -0.99
N LYS A 669 -22.99 27.69 -0.51
CA LYS A 669 -22.25 27.44 0.73
C LYS A 669 -20.88 26.80 0.45
N PRO A 670 -19.95 27.56 -0.15
CA PRO A 670 -18.68 27.01 -0.63
C PRO A 670 -17.74 26.64 0.52
N ASN A 671 -16.94 25.59 0.30
CA ASN A 671 -15.89 25.14 1.20
C ASN A 671 -14.51 25.29 0.55
N ASP A 672 -14.28 24.65 -0.60
CA ASP A 672 -13.07 24.81 -1.39
C ASP A 672 -13.41 25.12 -2.87
N LEU A 673 -12.44 25.59 -3.65
CA LEU A 673 -12.64 25.93 -5.07
C LEU A 673 -11.47 25.58 -5.98
N ALA A 674 -11.78 25.37 -7.26
CA ALA A 674 -10.83 25.32 -8.37
C ALA A 674 -11.33 26.21 -9.50
N VAL A 675 -10.41 26.74 -10.32
CA VAL A 675 -10.76 27.65 -11.42
C VAL A 675 -10.30 27.05 -12.75
N THR A 676 -11.21 26.92 -13.71
CA THR A 676 -10.87 26.39 -15.03
C THR A 676 -10.04 27.38 -15.83
N ARG A 677 -9.34 26.91 -16.88
CA ARG A 677 -8.58 27.79 -17.79
C ARG A 677 -9.47 28.83 -18.49
N GLU A 678 -10.74 28.50 -18.67
CA GLU A 678 -11.76 29.38 -19.25
C GLU A 678 -12.32 30.40 -18.24
N GLY A 679 -11.92 30.31 -16.97
CA GLY A 679 -12.29 31.25 -15.91
C GLY A 679 -13.54 30.85 -15.12
N GLN A 680 -14.13 29.68 -15.36
CA GLN A 680 -15.24 29.19 -14.55
C GLN A 680 -14.76 28.75 -13.17
N ILE A 681 -15.55 29.00 -12.14
CA ILE A 681 -15.24 28.61 -10.76
C ILE A 681 -16.01 27.33 -10.45
N LEU A 682 -15.32 26.30 -9.97
CA LEU A 682 -15.90 25.07 -9.45
C LEU A 682 -15.74 25.10 -7.94
N ILE A 683 -16.84 25.02 -7.19
CA ILE A 683 -16.83 24.98 -5.73
C ILE A 683 -17.34 23.64 -5.22
N THR A 684 -16.84 23.23 -4.07
CA THR A 684 -17.46 22.17 -3.26
C THR A 684 -18.37 22.77 -2.20
N GLU A 685 -19.55 22.17 -2.01
CA GLU A 685 -20.48 22.56 -0.96
C GLU A 685 -20.69 21.37 0.00
N THR A 686 -19.79 21.22 0.97
CA THR A 686 -19.72 20.03 1.85
C THR A 686 -21.04 19.68 2.53
N GLY A 687 -21.77 20.69 2.99
CA GLY A 687 -23.07 20.49 3.67
C GLY A 687 -24.19 20.09 2.70
N ALA A 688 -24.18 20.64 1.49
CA ALA A 688 -25.15 20.35 0.44
C ALA A 688 -24.81 19.07 -0.35
N ARG A 689 -23.58 18.55 -0.22
CA ARG A 689 -23.08 17.33 -0.86
C ARG A 689 -23.07 17.41 -2.39
N GLN A 690 -22.66 18.56 -2.90
CA GLN A 690 -22.64 18.85 -4.33
C GLN A 690 -21.37 19.60 -4.75
N VAL A 691 -21.09 19.54 -6.05
CA VAL A 691 -20.12 20.39 -6.74
C VAL A 691 -20.91 21.36 -7.61
N THR A 692 -20.57 22.63 -7.52
CA THR A 692 -21.29 23.72 -8.18
C THR A 692 -20.34 24.52 -9.05
N ARG A 693 -20.75 24.78 -10.29
CA ARG A 693 -20.07 25.66 -11.23
C ARG A 693 -20.65 27.06 -11.14
N ILE A 694 -19.80 28.07 -11.17
CA ILE A 694 -20.14 29.48 -11.19
C ILE A 694 -19.45 30.12 -12.39
N ASP A 695 -20.20 30.86 -13.19
CA ASP A 695 -19.65 31.76 -14.19
C ASP A 695 -19.44 33.15 -13.55
N PRO A 696 -18.20 33.60 -13.32
CA PRO A 696 -17.97 34.88 -12.66
C PRO A 696 -18.33 36.10 -13.52
N ALA A 697 -18.53 35.94 -14.83
CA ALA A 697 -18.91 37.04 -15.72
C ALA A 697 -20.42 37.29 -15.68
N THR A 698 -21.24 36.24 -15.56
CA THR A 698 -22.71 36.35 -15.54
C THR A 698 -23.29 36.24 -14.13
N GLY A 699 -22.59 35.60 -13.20
CA GLY A 699 -23.09 35.20 -11.89
C GLY A 699 -23.92 33.92 -11.91
N ASP A 700 -23.99 33.21 -13.04
CA ASP A 700 -24.78 31.98 -13.17
C ASP A 700 -24.21 30.86 -12.29
N VAL A 701 -25.10 30.19 -11.55
CA VAL A 701 -24.76 29.11 -10.61
C VAL A 701 -25.44 27.83 -11.08
N THR A 702 -24.68 26.74 -11.24
CA THR A 702 -25.20 25.44 -11.72
C THR A 702 -24.59 24.30 -10.93
N VAL A 703 -25.42 23.42 -10.37
CA VAL A 703 -24.93 22.16 -9.78
C VAL A 703 -24.48 21.22 -10.89
N VAL A 704 -23.23 20.74 -10.82
CA VAL A 704 -22.61 19.88 -11.85
C VAL A 704 -22.31 18.47 -11.37
N ASP A 705 -22.32 18.21 -10.05
CA ASP A 705 -22.26 16.85 -9.51
C ASP A 705 -22.95 16.77 -8.14
N THR A 706 -23.48 15.57 -7.82
CA THR A 706 -24.00 15.21 -6.48
C THR A 706 -23.59 13.79 -6.10
N GLY A 707 -23.74 13.43 -4.83
CA GLY A 707 -23.58 12.03 -4.37
C GLY A 707 -22.19 11.67 -3.81
N ILE A 708 -21.27 12.63 -3.71
CA ILE A 708 -20.09 12.53 -2.83
C ILE A 708 -20.56 12.73 -1.38
N THR A 709 -20.03 11.97 -0.41
CA THR A 709 -20.56 11.98 0.97
C THR A 709 -20.38 13.34 1.63
N LYS A 710 -19.17 13.89 1.58
CA LYS A 710 -18.80 15.24 2.03
C LYS A 710 -17.71 15.79 1.10
N PRO A 711 -18.08 16.34 -0.08
CA PRO A 711 -17.10 16.94 -0.97
C PRO A 711 -16.38 18.09 -0.26
N ASN A 712 -15.06 18.09 -0.32
CA ASN A 712 -14.21 19.07 0.36
C ASN A 712 -13.15 19.59 -0.62
N GLY A 713 -11.90 19.13 -0.55
CA GLY A 713 -10.85 19.63 -1.43
C GLY A 713 -11.14 19.36 -2.90
N ILE A 714 -10.71 20.26 -3.76
CA ILE A 714 -10.97 20.21 -5.21
C ILE A 714 -9.78 20.75 -5.99
N ALA A 715 -9.37 20.04 -7.04
CA ALA A 715 -8.31 20.52 -7.94
C ALA A 715 -8.47 19.99 -9.36
N LEU A 716 -7.98 20.78 -10.33
CA LEU A 716 -7.90 20.40 -11.73
C LEU A 716 -6.52 19.80 -12.04
N SER A 717 -6.48 18.83 -12.95
CA SER A 717 -5.24 18.47 -13.62
C SER A 717 -4.65 19.69 -14.34
N ASN A 718 -3.33 19.73 -14.52
CA ASN A 718 -2.67 20.87 -15.15
C ASN A 718 -3.20 21.20 -16.54
N ASP A 719 -3.63 20.18 -17.29
CA ASP A 719 -4.23 20.31 -18.61
C ASP A 719 -5.71 20.69 -18.59
N GLY A 720 -6.34 20.70 -17.41
CA GLY A 720 -7.73 21.06 -17.17
C GLY A 720 -8.75 20.01 -17.59
N GLY A 721 -8.32 18.84 -18.08
CA GLY A 721 -9.20 17.78 -18.57
C GLY A 721 -9.81 16.89 -17.48
N THR A 722 -9.20 16.86 -16.30
CA THR A 722 -9.66 16.07 -15.15
C THR A 722 -9.87 16.96 -13.93
N LEU A 723 -10.98 16.75 -13.22
CA LEU A 723 -11.23 17.33 -11.90
C LEU A 723 -11.13 16.22 -10.85
N ALA A 724 -10.43 16.49 -9.74
CA ALA A 724 -10.42 15.64 -8.56
C ALA A 724 -11.17 16.33 -7.41
N VAL A 725 -11.95 15.56 -6.64
CA VAL A 725 -12.70 16.02 -5.47
C VAL A 725 -12.53 15.03 -4.32
N SER A 726 -12.02 15.47 -3.17
CA SER A 726 -11.85 14.62 -2.00
C SER A 726 -13.17 14.42 -1.25
N ASP A 727 -13.38 13.22 -0.70
CA ASP A 727 -14.51 12.93 0.18
C ASP A 727 -14.05 12.91 1.64
N TYR A 728 -14.29 14.01 2.37
CA TYR A 728 -13.95 14.11 3.79
C TYR A 728 -14.66 13.05 4.63
N GLY A 729 -15.84 12.61 4.20
CA GLY A 729 -16.67 11.64 4.90
C GLY A 729 -16.49 10.21 4.40
N GLY A 730 -15.67 9.99 3.37
CA GLY A 730 -15.58 8.72 2.66
C GLY A 730 -14.17 8.13 2.61
N GLU A 731 -14.03 7.11 1.77
CA GLU A 731 -12.79 6.35 1.58
C GLU A 731 -12.04 6.75 0.30
N PHE A 732 -12.62 7.61 -0.53
CA PHE A 732 -12.15 7.90 -1.89
C PHE A 732 -12.00 9.40 -2.14
N SER A 733 -11.06 9.74 -3.02
CA SER A 733 -11.19 10.95 -3.84
C SER A 733 -11.68 10.55 -5.23
N TRP A 734 -12.59 11.35 -5.76
CA TRP A 734 -13.32 11.11 -7.00
C TRP A 734 -12.65 11.88 -8.13
N MET A 735 -12.62 11.30 -9.33
CA MET A 735 -12.21 12.02 -10.54
C MET A 735 -13.35 12.10 -11.54
N PHE A 736 -13.37 13.20 -12.30
CA PHE A 736 -14.30 13.50 -13.37
C PHE A 736 -13.54 13.90 -14.63
N ARG A 737 -14.14 13.69 -15.79
CA ARG A 737 -13.76 14.41 -17.00
C ARG A 737 -14.46 15.76 -17.01
N VAL A 738 -13.73 16.80 -17.40
CA VAL A 738 -14.24 18.18 -17.51
C VAL A 738 -14.56 18.47 -18.97
N GLN A 739 -15.82 18.81 -19.26
CA GLN A 739 -16.27 19.16 -20.60
C GLN A 739 -15.90 20.61 -20.97
N PRO A 740 -15.87 20.96 -22.27
CA PRO A 740 -15.61 22.33 -22.72
C PRO A 740 -16.57 23.37 -22.15
N ASP A 741 -17.82 22.99 -21.87
CA ASP A 741 -18.82 23.87 -21.25
C ASP A 741 -18.71 23.93 -19.71
N GLY A 742 -17.83 23.13 -19.09
CA GLY A 742 -17.65 23.03 -17.65
C GLY A 742 -18.55 22.02 -16.95
N SER A 743 -19.38 21.28 -17.68
CA SER A 743 -20.09 20.12 -17.13
C SER A 743 -19.12 18.97 -16.82
N LEU A 744 -19.54 18.05 -15.95
CA LEU A 744 -18.72 16.93 -15.47
C LEU A 744 -19.35 15.59 -15.85
N ASP A 745 -18.53 14.65 -16.32
CA ASP A 745 -18.94 13.26 -16.56
C ASP A 745 -17.81 12.27 -16.21
N ALA A 746 -18.00 10.99 -16.54
CA ALA A 746 -17.03 9.91 -16.27
C ALA A 746 -16.53 9.86 -14.80
N LYS A 747 -17.45 10.15 -13.86
CA LYS A 747 -17.23 10.13 -12.41
C LYS A 747 -16.78 8.75 -11.95
N MET A 748 -15.62 8.67 -11.28
CA MET A 748 -15.11 7.41 -10.72
C MET A 748 -14.34 7.62 -9.41
N PRO A 749 -14.47 6.70 -8.41
CA PRO A 749 -13.73 6.75 -7.16
C PRO A 749 -12.32 6.16 -7.34
N VAL A 750 -11.48 6.80 -8.16
CA VAL A 750 -10.20 6.22 -8.59
C VAL A 750 -9.07 6.35 -7.56
N MET A 751 -9.17 7.23 -6.58
CA MET A 751 -8.15 7.40 -5.53
C MET A 751 -8.63 6.83 -4.20
N THR A 752 -8.38 5.55 -3.94
CA THR A 752 -8.65 4.95 -2.63
C THR A 752 -7.65 5.47 -1.61
N MET A 753 -8.15 6.18 -0.59
CA MET A 753 -7.32 6.82 0.43
C MET A 753 -7.03 5.86 1.59
N ARG A 754 -5.80 5.91 2.09
CA ARG A 754 -5.40 5.22 3.32
C ARG A 754 -6.15 5.84 4.51
N ARG A 755 -6.61 4.96 5.40
CA ARG A 755 -7.30 5.31 6.65
C ARG A 755 -6.43 4.91 7.85
N ALA A 756 -6.55 5.66 8.93
CA ALA A 756 -5.89 5.31 10.20
C ALA A 756 -6.51 4.05 10.80
N ILE A 757 -5.73 3.28 11.57
CA ILE A 757 -6.26 2.21 12.41
C ILE A 757 -7.16 2.83 13.47
N ASP A 758 -8.35 2.26 13.67
CA ASP A 758 -9.24 2.65 14.75
C ASP A 758 -8.67 2.11 16.07
N PRO A 759 -8.26 2.99 17.01
CA PRO A 759 -7.71 2.56 18.30
C PRO A 759 -8.75 1.88 19.20
N LYS A 760 -10.04 1.90 18.83
CA LYS A 760 -11.15 1.18 19.51
C LYS A 760 -11.66 0.00 18.69
N GLY A 761 -11.16 -0.18 17.48
CA GLY A 761 -11.56 -1.25 16.58
C GLY A 761 -11.11 -2.62 17.08
N ASP A 762 -11.91 -3.64 16.72
CA ASP A 762 -11.59 -5.03 16.96
C ASP A 762 -11.14 -5.71 15.67
N PHE A 763 -9.95 -6.31 15.72
CA PHE A 763 -9.43 -7.08 14.60
C PHE A 763 -10.22 -8.39 14.47
N GLN A 764 -10.76 -8.62 13.28
CA GLN A 764 -11.47 -9.83 12.92
C GLN A 764 -10.55 -10.76 12.13
N PHE A 765 -10.69 -12.06 12.34
CA PHE A 765 -9.92 -13.07 11.65
C PHE A 765 -10.01 -12.86 10.13
N ASN A 766 -8.85 -12.71 9.49
CA ASN A 766 -8.74 -12.69 8.04
C ASN A 766 -9.55 -11.57 7.36
N ARG A 767 -9.87 -10.50 8.09
CA ARG A 767 -10.44 -9.24 7.58
C ARG A 767 -9.35 -8.16 7.55
N PRO A 768 -9.53 -7.09 6.73
CA PRO A 768 -8.68 -5.92 6.83
C PRO A 768 -8.61 -5.40 8.27
N PRO A 769 -7.49 -4.75 8.66
CA PRO A 769 -7.41 -4.04 9.94
C PRO A 769 -8.63 -3.13 10.17
N PRO A 770 -9.08 -2.95 11.42
CA PRO A 770 -10.20 -2.08 11.71
C PRO A 770 -9.76 -0.64 11.50
N TYR A 771 -10.06 -0.09 10.33
CA TYR A 771 -9.80 1.30 10.01
C TYR A 771 -10.93 2.20 10.51
N VAL A 772 -10.62 3.46 10.77
CA VAL A 772 -11.66 4.49 10.90
C VAL A 772 -12.50 4.56 9.62
N SER A 773 -13.75 5.01 9.71
CA SER A 773 -14.69 4.97 8.58
C SER A 773 -14.30 5.88 7.40
N ALA A 774 -13.69 7.03 7.67
CA ALA A 774 -13.35 8.04 6.67
C ALA A 774 -11.85 8.34 6.65
N ALA A 775 -11.30 8.60 5.46
CA ALA A 775 -9.91 9.05 5.30
C ALA A 775 -9.70 10.52 5.69
N ARG A 776 -10.80 11.29 5.77
CA ARG A 776 -10.80 12.74 6.00
C ARG A 776 -10.01 13.49 4.95
N GLY A 777 -10.22 13.14 3.67
CA GLY A 777 -9.66 13.89 2.56
C GLY A 777 -10.16 15.34 2.59
N ASP A 778 -9.24 16.29 2.59
CA ASP A 778 -9.53 17.72 2.68
C ASP A 778 -8.85 18.42 1.47
N GLY A 779 -8.31 19.63 1.62
CA GLY A 779 -7.65 20.39 0.56
C GLY A 779 -6.52 19.64 -0.18
N MET A 780 -6.33 19.98 -1.45
CA MET A 780 -5.41 19.26 -2.34
C MET A 780 -4.62 20.16 -3.29
N ALA A 781 -3.52 19.65 -3.80
CA ALA A 781 -2.69 20.29 -4.82
C ALA A 781 -2.36 19.34 -5.96
N VAL A 782 -1.96 19.91 -7.10
CA VAL A 782 -1.47 19.16 -8.26
C VAL A 782 -0.10 19.69 -8.66
N ASP A 783 0.87 18.79 -8.88
CA ASP A 783 2.17 19.19 -9.43
C ASP A 783 2.24 19.12 -10.95
N LYS A 784 3.33 19.62 -11.52
CA LYS A 784 3.57 19.67 -12.96
C LYS A 784 3.54 18.32 -13.68
N ARG A 785 3.84 17.22 -12.98
CA ARG A 785 3.73 15.84 -13.51
C ARG A 785 2.29 15.27 -13.41
N GLY A 786 1.39 16.00 -12.77
CA GLY A 786 -0.01 15.62 -12.54
C GLY A 786 -0.21 14.76 -11.30
N ARG A 787 0.75 14.74 -10.35
CA ARG A 787 0.51 14.08 -9.05
C ARG A 787 -0.48 14.91 -8.23
N TYR A 788 -1.42 14.22 -7.61
CA TYR A 788 -2.33 14.80 -6.64
C TYR A 788 -1.77 14.63 -5.24
N TYR A 789 -1.79 15.69 -4.46
CA TYR A 789 -1.41 15.75 -3.05
C TYR A 789 -2.67 16.05 -2.26
N ILE A 790 -3.10 15.17 -1.37
CA ILE A 790 -4.38 15.32 -0.66
C ILE A 790 -4.12 15.23 0.83
N THR A 791 -4.48 16.28 1.58
CA THR A 791 -4.42 16.25 3.04
C THR A 791 -5.41 15.25 3.61
N SER A 792 -5.04 14.60 4.71
CA SER A 792 -5.85 13.54 5.32
C SER A 792 -5.49 13.30 6.79
N GLU A 793 -6.22 12.39 7.44
CA GLU A 793 -5.94 11.98 8.82
C GLU A 793 -4.53 11.40 8.99
N VAL A 794 -3.97 10.75 7.96
CA VAL A 794 -2.65 10.09 8.06
C VAL A 794 -1.48 10.96 7.57
N GLY A 795 -1.75 12.16 7.06
CA GLY A 795 -0.77 13.04 6.42
C GLY A 795 -1.20 13.47 5.02
N VAL A 796 -0.25 13.86 4.18
CA VAL A 796 -0.48 14.16 2.75
C VAL A 796 -0.32 12.88 1.94
N GLN A 797 -1.41 12.41 1.34
CA GLN A 797 -1.42 11.24 0.47
C GLN A 797 -1.19 11.66 -0.98
N ILE A 798 -0.33 10.95 -1.68
CA ILE A 798 0.11 11.29 -3.03
C ILE A 798 -0.41 10.24 -4.00
N PHE A 799 -0.97 10.68 -5.11
CA PHE A 799 -1.49 9.82 -6.18
C PHE A 799 -0.92 10.24 -7.54
N ASP A 800 -0.73 9.28 -8.43
CA ASP A 800 -0.37 9.57 -9.82
C ASP A 800 -1.59 10.09 -10.62
N PRO A 801 -1.40 10.57 -11.87
CA PRO A 801 -2.50 11.08 -12.70
C PRO A 801 -3.64 10.08 -12.97
N THR A 802 -3.41 8.77 -12.76
CA THR A 802 -4.42 7.71 -12.91
C THR A 802 -5.10 7.35 -11.58
N GLY A 803 -4.71 8.01 -10.50
CA GLY A 803 -5.22 7.79 -9.15
C GLY A 803 -4.58 6.61 -8.42
N ARG A 804 -3.44 6.07 -8.88
CA ARG A 804 -2.71 5.04 -8.12
C ARG A 804 -1.96 5.69 -6.94
N PRO A 805 -1.99 5.08 -5.74
CA PRO A 805 -1.30 5.62 -4.57
C PRO A 805 0.22 5.51 -4.70
N CYS A 806 0.91 6.66 -4.58
CA CYS A 806 2.35 6.80 -4.65
C CYS A 806 3.04 6.80 -3.29
N GLY A 807 2.38 7.29 -2.24
CA GLY A 807 2.95 7.36 -0.91
C GLY A 807 2.23 8.33 0.02
N VAL A 808 2.73 8.44 1.25
CA VAL A 808 2.22 9.31 2.29
C VAL A 808 3.40 10.05 2.93
N LEU A 809 3.29 11.39 2.97
CA LEU A 809 4.12 12.24 3.81
C LEU A 809 3.42 12.40 5.16
N PRO A 810 3.97 11.89 6.27
CA PRO A 810 3.34 12.02 7.59
C PRO A 810 3.16 13.48 8.00
N LYS A 811 2.19 13.73 8.88
CA LYS A 811 2.00 15.04 9.52
C LYS A 811 3.26 15.44 10.31
N PRO A 812 3.55 16.74 10.48
CA PRO A 812 4.64 17.20 11.35
C PRO A 812 4.51 16.70 12.80
N ASN A 813 3.28 16.63 13.31
CA ASN A 813 2.92 16.00 14.59
C ASN A 813 1.41 15.62 14.57
N PRO A 814 0.91 14.80 15.50
CA PRO A 814 -0.47 14.29 15.45
C PRO A 814 -1.51 15.23 16.09
N ASP A 815 -1.11 16.36 16.68
CA ASP A 815 -1.97 17.13 17.60
C ASP A 815 -3.03 18.00 16.90
N GLN A 816 -2.90 18.22 15.59
CA GLN A 816 -3.80 19.05 14.80
C GLN A 816 -4.17 18.36 13.47
N PRO A 817 -5.30 18.74 12.85
CA PRO A 817 -5.64 18.27 11.51
C PRO A 817 -4.83 19.02 10.44
N LEU A 818 -4.63 18.36 9.29
CA LEU A 818 -4.25 19.05 8.05
C LEU A 818 -5.52 19.50 7.35
N THR A 819 -5.58 20.77 6.93
CA THR A 819 -6.74 21.34 6.23
C THR A 819 -6.48 21.43 4.74
N THR A 820 -5.37 22.02 4.33
CA THR A 820 -5.06 22.21 2.90
C THR A 820 -3.57 22.12 2.60
N CYS A 821 -3.21 21.95 1.33
CA CYS A 821 -1.84 21.95 0.86
C CYS A 821 -1.72 22.62 -0.52
N ILE A 822 -0.55 23.21 -0.81
CA ILE A 822 -0.23 23.80 -2.12
C ILE A 822 1.26 23.69 -2.44
N LEU A 823 1.61 23.62 -3.73
CA LEU A 823 2.99 23.75 -4.18
C LEU A 823 3.31 25.20 -4.52
N ALA A 824 4.27 25.78 -3.80
CA ALA A 824 4.72 27.15 -3.98
C ALA A 824 6.23 27.28 -3.75
N GLY A 825 6.71 28.49 -3.51
CA GLY A 825 8.12 28.85 -3.43
C GLY A 825 8.81 28.82 -4.80
N PRO A 826 10.13 29.05 -4.84
CA PRO A 826 10.89 29.07 -6.09
C PRO A 826 10.69 27.80 -6.92
N GLY A 827 10.10 27.96 -8.11
CA GLY A 827 9.81 26.89 -9.04
C GLY A 827 8.71 25.91 -8.59
N HIS A 828 7.86 26.28 -7.62
CA HIS A 828 6.81 25.43 -7.06
C HIS A 828 7.33 24.11 -6.48
N ARG A 829 8.55 24.14 -5.93
CA ARG A 829 9.24 22.96 -5.39
C ARG A 829 9.01 22.71 -3.91
N THR A 830 8.26 23.59 -3.25
CA THR A 830 7.98 23.48 -1.82
C THR A 830 6.51 23.16 -1.64
N LEU A 831 6.22 22.02 -1.02
CA LEU A 831 4.87 21.68 -0.58
C LEU A 831 4.62 22.39 0.74
N PHE A 832 3.62 23.26 0.76
CA PHE A 832 3.12 23.90 1.97
C PHE A 832 1.88 23.18 2.46
N ILE A 833 1.73 23.07 3.77
CA ILE A 833 0.55 22.50 4.44
C ILE A 833 0.06 23.44 5.54
N ALA A 834 -1.25 23.54 5.69
CA ALA A 834 -1.86 24.14 6.87
C ALA A 834 -2.16 23.08 7.93
N HIS A 835 -1.76 23.36 9.17
CA HIS A 835 -1.82 22.43 10.29
C HIS A 835 -2.22 23.18 11.57
N GLY A 836 -3.54 23.32 11.79
CA GLY A 836 -4.09 24.05 12.93
C GLY A 836 -3.64 25.52 12.97
N SER A 837 -2.77 25.88 13.90
CA SER A 837 -2.26 27.25 14.10
C SER A 837 -0.97 27.55 13.34
N LYS A 838 -0.50 26.63 12.49
CA LYS A 838 0.79 26.74 11.78
C LYS A 838 0.67 26.41 10.31
N ILE A 839 1.60 26.96 9.54
CA ILE A 839 1.90 26.56 8.17
C ILE A 839 3.31 25.98 8.15
N TYR A 840 3.45 24.82 7.52
CA TYR A 840 4.73 24.19 7.30
C TYR A 840 5.05 24.18 5.80
N GLY A 841 6.33 24.28 5.47
CA GLY A 841 6.86 24.11 4.12
C GLY A 841 7.87 22.97 4.10
N ARG A 842 7.85 22.19 3.03
CA ARG A 842 8.82 21.11 2.79
C ARG A 842 9.27 21.12 1.35
N LYS A 843 10.59 21.19 1.13
CA LYS A 843 11.14 21.11 -0.21
C LYS A 843 11.05 19.68 -0.74
N LEU A 844 10.72 19.56 -2.02
CA LEU A 844 10.58 18.29 -2.73
C LEU A 844 11.33 18.37 -4.07
N THR A 845 11.62 17.23 -4.68
CA THR A 845 12.24 17.14 -6.02
C THR A 845 11.22 17.31 -7.16
N VAL A 846 10.20 18.15 -6.97
CA VAL A 846 9.22 18.44 -8.03
C VAL A 846 9.91 19.11 -9.22
N GLU A 847 9.65 18.61 -10.43
CA GLU A 847 10.27 19.06 -11.70
C GLU A 847 9.28 19.75 -12.64
#